data_AF-A0A6N3DB53-F1
#
_entry.id   AF-A0A6N3DB53-F1
#
_cell.length_a   1.000
_cell.length_b   1.000
_cell.length_c   1.000
_cell.angle_alpha   90.00
_cell.angle_beta   90.00
_cell.angle_gamma   90.00
#
_symmetry.space_group_name_H-M   'P 1'
#
loop_
_entity.id
_entity.type
_entity.pdbx_description
1 polymer ?
#
loop_
_entity_poly.entity_id
_entity_poly.type
_entity_poly.pdbx_seq_one_letter_code
_entity_poly.pdbx_strand_id
1 'polypeptide(L)'
;MSSETISILIMVAIGIIILCLLLYGVGFTKIGTDEVGIVEKWWSLKGSVPSDGLIALKNEAGYQPDVLRAGVHFKTPFQYLVRKVRLVTIPQGQIGYVFARSGESLKDGQTLGKVITECKSFQNVTAFLNNGGQKGPQRQILREGTYAFNLAQFIIITKDKVHSIFTSKDESAQIETMRSDLLRVNGFMPVVISSSKNNEDDEFSNSIKNKDTIGIVTVNEGPTPDNGAIIAPIVGEGITHEFYHNNFQEPEKFLAANGRKGKQMQVLTDGIYFINRLFANVDIVPKSIIDIGYVGVVVSYFGDKGADVSGTSYSHGELVEQGKKGIWRESMMPGKYPFNTYAGKIIPVPTTNVILKWISGQSGDHKLDDNLKEINLITKDAFEPNLPLTVVFNIDYRKASSVIQRFGDIKILIEQSLDPMIAGYFKNIGQTKTLIELVQDRSSIQEQASSEMKEKFKLYDLELQEVLIGTPAASSTDKRIDLILAQLRDRQVALEEIKTNEAKQKSAEKQRELNEAIAKSAAQAALTQSSIDTEIADNKGKSELRLAEQLALKTQKLAEADKYKRTQEADASRYTKEAEAAANAKATELNATANAKQVELQASAEAFKLEKVGTAQAFNIKEVAQATAEQETKVGIAKGTAAKALVDAYGGPELQIQQSVLTAFAEALKISKSPLVPQTVIMGGADGKTPNAMESILSMILANMAQSKNSILNMPDIKEAIIPNIDNDITTNKAQKSDNKKS
;
A
#
# COMPACT_ATOMS: atom_id res chain seq x y z
N MET A 1 -67.17 65.15 61.39
CA MET A 1 -67.82 64.87 60.10
C MET A 1 -69.30 64.66 60.36
N SER A 2 -70.19 65.39 59.69
CA SER A 2 -71.65 65.17 59.77
C SER A 2 -72.00 63.80 59.17
N SER A 3 -73.10 63.17 59.58
CA SER A 3 -73.50 61.84 59.06
C SER A 3 -73.68 61.85 57.53
N GLU A 4 -74.02 63.00 56.95
CA GLU A 4 -74.07 63.21 55.50
C GLU A 4 -72.69 63.11 54.84
N THR A 5 -71.66 63.74 55.40
CA THR A 5 -70.30 63.64 54.86
C THR A 5 -69.75 62.21 54.92
N ILE A 6 -70.12 61.43 55.93
CA ILE A 6 -69.76 60.01 56.04
C ILE A 6 -70.51 59.18 54.99
N SER A 7 -71.80 59.45 54.78
CA SER A 7 -72.62 58.75 53.78
C SER A 7 -72.16 59.01 52.34
N ILE A 8 -71.78 60.25 52.01
CA ILE A 8 -71.21 60.61 50.70
C ILE A 8 -69.87 59.89 50.49
N LEU A 9 -69.01 59.85 51.51
CA LEU A 9 -67.70 59.19 51.43
C LEU A 9 -67.84 57.67 51.23
N ILE A 10 -68.84 57.04 51.87
CA ILE A 10 -69.19 55.63 51.68
C ILE A 10 -69.70 55.38 50.25
N MET A 11 -70.59 56.22 49.72
CA MET A 11 -71.10 56.09 48.35
C MET A 11 -70.01 56.26 47.29
N VAL A 12 -69.08 57.20 47.51
CA VAL A 12 -67.90 57.38 46.64
C VAL A 12 -66.97 56.17 46.73
N ALA A 13 -66.72 55.65 47.94
CA ALA A 13 -65.91 54.45 48.13
C ALA A 13 -66.53 53.22 47.45
N ILE A 14 -67.85 53.02 47.58
CA ILE A 14 -68.59 51.95 46.87
C ILE A 14 -68.52 52.16 45.36
N GLY A 15 -68.69 53.38 44.87
CA GLY A 15 -68.57 53.72 43.45
C GLY A 15 -67.18 53.39 42.88
N ILE A 16 -66.11 53.70 43.63
CA ILE A 16 -64.73 53.35 43.25
C ILE A 16 -64.52 51.84 43.28
N ILE A 17 -65.05 51.13 44.28
CA ILE A 17 -64.96 49.66 44.36
C ILE A 17 -65.67 49.00 43.18
N ILE A 18 -66.87 49.47 42.83
CA ILE A 18 -67.63 48.97 41.67
C ILE A 18 -66.89 49.26 40.36
N LEU A 19 -66.31 50.46 40.21
CA LEU A 19 -65.50 50.82 39.05
C LEU A 19 -64.24 49.95 38.94
N CYS A 20 -63.55 49.70 40.06
CA CYS A 20 -62.40 48.80 40.11
C CYS A 20 -62.81 47.36 39.79
N LEU A 21 -63.96 46.87 40.27
CA LEU A 21 -64.50 45.55 39.93
C LEU A 21 -64.89 45.45 38.46
N LEU A 22 -65.46 46.50 37.87
CA LEU A 22 -65.77 46.57 36.44
C LEU A 22 -64.49 46.54 35.59
N LEU A 23 -63.49 47.37 35.93
CA LEU A 23 -62.20 47.38 35.24
C LEU A 23 -61.44 46.05 35.39
N TYR A 24 -61.51 45.43 36.56
CA TYR A 24 -60.99 44.09 36.80
C TYR A 24 -61.74 43.04 35.97
N GLY A 25 -63.07 43.17 35.85
CA GLY A 25 -63.94 42.32 35.06
C GLY A 25 -63.63 42.32 33.56
N VAL A 26 -63.12 43.43 33.00
CA VAL A 26 -62.68 43.51 31.59
C VAL A 26 -61.54 42.52 31.29
N GLY A 27 -60.70 42.22 32.28
CA GLY A 27 -59.72 41.15 32.17
C GLY A 27 -58.60 41.42 31.16
N PHE A 28 -57.86 42.50 31.38
CA PHE A 28 -56.68 42.85 30.59
C PHE A 28 -55.58 41.81 30.77
N THR A 29 -55.26 41.07 29.71
CA THR A 29 -54.15 40.11 29.71
C THR A 29 -53.14 40.48 28.63
N LYS A 30 -51.96 40.94 29.04
CA LYS A 30 -50.81 41.18 28.15
C LYS A 30 -49.94 39.94 28.05
N ILE A 31 -49.62 39.51 26.84
CA ILE A 31 -48.73 38.38 26.56
C ILE A 31 -47.43 38.91 25.97
N GLY A 32 -46.30 38.49 26.55
CA GLY A 32 -44.97 38.86 26.07
C GLY A 32 -44.68 38.33 24.67
N THR A 33 -43.64 38.87 24.02
CA THR A 33 -43.23 38.45 22.67
C THR A 33 -42.63 37.04 22.67
N ASP A 34 -42.06 36.60 23.79
CA ASP A 34 -41.47 35.28 24.03
C ASP A 34 -42.42 34.30 24.75
N GLU A 35 -43.68 34.70 24.93
CA GLU A 35 -44.69 33.95 25.67
C GLU A 35 -45.90 33.60 24.79
N VAL A 36 -46.59 32.55 25.20
CA VAL A 36 -47.89 32.14 24.70
C VAL A 36 -48.86 32.02 25.86
N GLY A 37 -50.07 32.55 25.70
CA GLY A 37 -51.14 32.44 26.67
C GLY A 37 -52.00 31.22 26.39
N ILE A 38 -52.05 30.27 27.32
CA ILE A 38 -52.91 29.10 27.25
C ILE A 38 -54.15 29.39 28.09
N VAL A 39 -55.32 29.26 27.45
CA VAL A 39 -56.59 29.69 28.01
C VAL A 39 -57.36 28.49 28.54
N GLU A 40 -57.74 28.57 29.80
CA GLU A 40 -58.66 27.65 30.45
C GLU A 40 -59.95 28.40 30.78
N LYS A 41 -61.11 27.80 30.48
CA LYS A 41 -62.42 28.39 30.75
C LYS A 41 -63.08 27.64 31.91
N TRP A 42 -63.32 28.30 33.04
CA TRP A 42 -63.83 27.65 34.25
C TRP A 42 -65.30 27.25 34.19
N TRP A 43 -66.13 28.03 33.49
CA TRP A 43 -67.56 27.71 33.34
C TRP A 43 -68.12 28.20 32.00
N SER A 44 -69.15 27.49 31.51
CA SER A 44 -69.82 27.78 30.24
C SER A 44 -71.29 27.38 30.33
N LEU A 45 -72.17 28.17 29.71
CA LEU A 45 -73.60 27.84 29.57
C LEU A 45 -73.85 26.62 28.68
N LYS A 46 -72.84 26.19 27.91
CA LYS A 46 -72.90 25.03 27.01
C LYS A 46 -72.44 23.70 27.65
N GLY A 47 -72.13 23.72 28.95
CA GLY A 47 -71.61 22.55 29.68
C GLY A 47 -70.08 22.49 29.77
N SER A 48 -69.59 21.38 30.30
CA SER A 48 -68.16 21.05 30.45
C SER A 48 -67.70 20.14 29.33
N VAL A 49 -66.39 20.14 29.04
CA VAL A 49 -65.77 19.16 28.13
C VAL A 49 -66.17 17.73 28.54
N PRO A 50 -66.49 16.85 27.57
CA PRO A 50 -66.81 15.44 27.84
C PRO A 50 -65.71 14.74 28.63
N SER A 51 -66.05 13.73 29.42
CA SER A 51 -65.11 13.03 30.32
C SER A 51 -63.90 12.37 29.63
N ASP A 52 -63.98 12.13 28.32
CA ASP A 52 -62.90 11.54 27.50
C ASP A 52 -62.03 12.59 26.79
N GLY A 53 -62.42 13.88 26.85
CA GLY A 53 -61.72 14.99 26.21
C GLY A 53 -61.02 15.92 27.21
N LEU A 54 -59.87 16.49 26.81
CA LEU A 54 -59.19 17.53 27.60
C LEU A 54 -59.44 18.95 27.04
N ILE A 55 -59.71 19.04 25.73
CA ILE A 55 -59.80 20.31 24.98
C ILE A 55 -61.24 20.61 24.56
N ALA A 56 -61.66 21.86 24.77
CA ALA A 56 -62.99 22.36 24.48
C ALA A 56 -63.13 22.84 23.02
N LEU A 57 -63.56 21.96 22.12
CA LEU A 57 -63.78 22.30 20.71
C LEU A 57 -65.06 23.12 20.46
N LYS A 58 -66.09 22.94 21.31
CA LYS A 58 -67.43 23.54 21.11
C LYS A 58 -67.71 24.74 22.03
N ASN A 59 -66.67 25.47 22.45
CA ASN A 59 -66.75 26.58 23.42
C ASN A 59 -67.29 26.18 24.83
N GLU A 60 -67.10 24.92 25.19
CA GLU A 60 -67.41 24.35 26.50
C GLU A 60 -66.43 24.82 27.59
N ALA A 61 -66.72 24.56 28.86
CA ALA A 61 -65.79 24.80 29.97
C ALA A 61 -64.64 23.79 29.93
N GLY A 62 -63.39 24.26 30.02
CA GLY A 62 -62.16 23.48 29.86
C GLY A 62 -61.05 24.26 29.14
N TYR A 63 -59.94 23.58 28.82
CA TYR A 63 -58.85 24.16 28.05
C TYR A 63 -59.30 24.48 26.63
N GLN A 64 -59.06 25.71 26.19
CA GLN A 64 -59.40 26.14 24.84
C GLN A 64 -58.32 25.67 23.86
N PRO A 65 -58.68 25.32 22.61
CA PRO A 65 -57.73 24.85 21.61
C PRO A 65 -56.78 25.95 21.14
N ASP A 66 -57.30 27.18 20.98
CA ASP A 66 -56.53 28.30 20.49
C ASP A 66 -55.65 28.92 21.57
N VAL A 67 -54.41 29.18 21.19
CA VAL A 67 -53.44 29.86 22.05
C VAL A 67 -53.40 31.35 21.74
N LEU A 68 -53.26 32.17 22.78
CA LEU A 68 -53.12 33.61 22.64
C LEU A 68 -51.66 33.95 22.32
N ARG A 69 -51.43 34.52 21.14
CA ARG A 69 -50.11 35.01 20.70
C ARG A 69 -49.79 36.35 21.37
N ALA A 70 -48.55 36.81 21.22
CA ALA A 70 -48.10 38.10 21.74
C ALA A 70 -49.08 39.24 21.39
N GLY A 71 -49.42 40.06 22.38
CA GLY A 71 -50.42 41.11 22.23
C GLY A 71 -51.27 41.33 23.48
N VAL A 72 -52.22 42.26 23.38
CA VAL A 72 -53.20 42.55 24.42
C VAL A 72 -54.48 41.81 24.09
N HIS A 73 -54.94 40.98 25.02
CA HIS A 73 -56.17 40.19 24.90
C HIS A 73 -57.13 40.50 26.03
N PHE A 74 -58.43 40.43 25.72
CA PHE A 74 -59.51 40.66 26.67
C PHE A 74 -60.12 39.32 27.08
N LYS A 75 -59.82 38.87 28.30
CA LYS A 75 -60.32 37.62 28.88
C LYS A 75 -60.70 37.87 30.33
N THR A 76 -62.00 37.89 30.59
CA THR A 76 -62.57 38.19 31.92
C THR A 76 -62.06 37.17 32.96
N PRO A 77 -61.43 37.58 34.07
CA PRO A 77 -60.80 36.68 35.04
C PRO A 77 -61.80 35.79 35.79
N PHE A 78 -63.09 36.16 35.79
CA PHE A 78 -64.16 35.36 36.38
C PHE A 78 -64.55 34.14 35.55
N GLN A 79 -64.21 34.12 34.26
CA GLN A 79 -64.57 33.05 33.32
C GLN A 79 -63.34 32.33 32.78
N TYR A 80 -62.22 33.05 32.60
CA TYR A 80 -61.02 32.55 31.95
C TYR A 80 -59.80 32.67 32.85
N LEU A 81 -59.02 31.60 32.91
CA LEU A 81 -57.66 31.59 33.44
C LEU A 81 -56.68 31.56 32.27
N VAL A 82 -55.82 32.57 32.16
CA VAL A 82 -54.76 32.62 31.15
C VAL A 82 -53.43 32.31 31.80
N ARG A 83 -52.82 31.17 31.44
CA ARG A 83 -51.48 30.80 31.87
C ARG A 83 -50.47 31.20 30.82
N LYS A 84 -49.53 32.06 31.20
CA LYS A 84 -48.43 32.47 30.33
C LYS A 84 -47.31 31.44 30.41
N VAL A 85 -46.92 30.90 29.27
CA VAL A 85 -45.82 29.95 29.17
C VAL A 85 -44.87 30.42 28.08
N ARG A 86 -43.58 30.18 28.24
CA ARG A 86 -42.59 30.55 27.22
C ARG A 86 -42.80 29.74 25.94
N LEU A 87 -42.50 30.36 24.80
CA LEU A 87 -42.46 29.66 23.52
C LEU A 87 -41.44 28.52 23.55
N VAL A 88 -41.79 27.41 22.91
CA VAL A 88 -40.89 26.26 22.82
C VAL A 88 -39.96 26.49 21.64
N THR A 89 -38.66 26.54 21.91
CA THR A 89 -37.63 26.69 20.89
C THR A 89 -36.84 25.41 20.78
N ILE A 90 -36.80 24.85 19.57
CA ILE A 90 -35.96 23.70 19.24
C ILE A 90 -34.68 24.26 18.61
N PRO A 91 -33.50 24.03 19.23
CA PRO A 91 -32.24 24.51 18.70
C PRO A 91 -31.95 23.99 17.29
N GLN A 92 -31.08 24.70 16.57
CA GLN A 92 -30.65 24.26 15.23
C GLN A 92 -29.98 22.88 15.29
N GLY A 93 -30.29 22.05 14.29
CA GLY A 93 -29.77 20.68 14.21
C GLY A 93 -30.35 19.72 15.25
N GLN A 94 -31.42 20.09 15.95
CA GLN A 94 -32.11 19.20 16.90
C GLN A 94 -33.51 18.82 16.41
N ILE A 95 -34.00 17.70 16.94
CA ILE A 95 -35.33 17.14 16.69
C ILE A 95 -36.13 17.20 17.98
N GLY A 96 -37.37 17.69 17.91
CA GLY A 96 -38.33 17.63 19.02
C GLY A 96 -39.37 16.53 18.81
N TYR A 97 -39.81 15.91 19.90
CA TYR A 97 -40.87 14.89 19.89
C TYR A 97 -42.15 15.45 20.52
N VAL A 98 -43.30 14.95 20.05
CA VAL A 98 -44.61 15.39 20.50
C VAL A 98 -45.38 14.21 21.06
N PHE A 99 -45.99 14.42 22.22
CA PHE A 99 -46.96 13.51 22.81
C PHE A 99 -48.30 14.24 22.97
N ALA A 100 -49.36 13.69 22.38
CA ALA A 100 -50.70 14.25 22.43
C ALA A 100 -51.51 13.64 23.57
N ARG A 101 -52.16 14.48 24.37
CA ARG A 101 -52.96 14.01 25.51
C ARG A 101 -54.37 13.62 25.15
N SER A 102 -54.97 14.33 24.21
CA SER A 102 -56.34 14.11 23.75
C SER A 102 -56.38 13.83 22.25
N GLY A 103 -57.40 13.12 21.80
CA GLY A 103 -57.54 12.64 20.43
C GLY A 103 -58.13 11.23 20.41
N GLU A 104 -58.28 10.67 19.22
CA GLU A 104 -58.70 9.29 19.04
C GLU A 104 -57.69 8.32 19.67
N SER A 105 -58.16 7.17 20.12
CA SER A 105 -57.28 6.11 20.59
C SER A 105 -56.44 5.54 19.44
N LEU A 106 -55.21 5.12 19.74
CA LEU A 106 -54.37 4.38 18.81
C LEU A 106 -55.07 3.07 18.42
N LYS A 107 -54.97 2.68 17.14
CA LYS A 107 -55.53 1.42 16.65
C LYS A 107 -54.72 0.24 17.19
N ASP A 108 -55.32 -0.96 17.20
CA ASP A 108 -54.62 -2.17 17.62
C ASP A 108 -53.32 -2.38 16.83
N GLY A 109 -52.21 -2.57 17.55
CA GLY A 109 -50.87 -2.72 16.96
C GLY A 109 -50.19 -1.42 16.52
N GLN A 110 -50.87 -0.26 16.61
CA GLN A 110 -50.30 1.06 16.36
C GLN A 110 -49.64 1.60 17.64
N THR A 111 -48.40 2.09 17.53
CA THR A 111 -47.64 2.62 18.69
C THR A 111 -47.48 4.14 18.65
N LEU A 112 -47.53 4.74 17.46
CA LEU A 112 -47.38 6.18 17.26
C LEU A 112 -48.58 6.78 16.52
N GLY A 113 -48.99 7.97 16.92
CA GLY A 113 -50.09 8.72 16.32
C GLY A 113 -49.78 9.19 14.89
N LYS A 114 -50.82 9.17 14.05
CA LYS A 114 -50.77 9.56 12.64
C LYS A 114 -50.28 11.00 12.46
N VAL A 115 -49.53 11.25 11.38
CA VAL A 115 -49.18 12.62 10.96
C VAL A 115 -50.40 13.35 10.38
N ILE A 116 -50.71 14.52 10.93
CA ILE A 116 -51.78 15.42 10.46
C ILE A 116 -51.14 16.69 9.90
N THR A 117 -51.19 16.89 8.59
CA THR A 117 -50.48 18.01 7.94
C THR A 117 -51.17 19.36 8.17
N GLU A 118 -52.50 19.34 8.34
CA GLU A 118 -53.39 20.48 8.51
C GLU A 118 -53.15 21.21 9.83
N CYS A 119 -52.54 20.54 10.82
CA CYS A 119 -52.29 21.12 12.15
C CYS A 119 -51.06 22.05 12.21
N LYS A 120 -50.38 22.29 11.08
CA LYS A 120 -49.19 23.17 10.96
C LYS A 120 -48.13 22.89 12.03
N SER A 121 -47.72 21.62 12.10
CA SER A 121 -46.79 21.11 13.12
C SER A 121 -47.31 21.35 14.54
N PHE A 122 -48.51 20.86 14.85
CA PHE A 122 -49.16 20.91 16.18
C PHE A 122 -49.46 22.32 16.74
N GLN A 123 -49.36 23.36 15.92
CA GLN A 123 -49.72 24.73 16.35
C GLN A 123 -51.23 24.99 16.32
N ASN A 124 -51.98 24.23 15.52
CA ASN A 124 -53.44 24.31 15.45
C ASN A 124 -54.08 23.05 16.03
N VAL A 125 -54.53 23.14 17.29
CA VAL A 125 -55.17 22.04 18.02
C VAL A 125 -56.51 21.65 17.42
N THR A 126 -57.31 22.64 16.98
CA THR A 126 -58.62 22.40 16.37
C THR A 126 -58.49 21.57 15.09
N ALA A 127 -57.52 21.93 14.24
CA ALA A 127 -57.22 21.16 13.03
C ALA A 127 -56.67 19.76 13.36
N PHE A 128 -55.87 19.59 14.41
CA PHE A 128 -55.38 18.28 14.84
C PHE A 128 -56.54 17.36 15.25
N LEU A 129 -57.42 17.82 16.14
CA LEU A 129 -58.52 17.01 16.67
C LEU A 129 -59.61 16.74 15.62
N ASN A 130 -59.95 17.71 14.76
CA ASN A 130 -60.99 17.54 13.74
C ASN A 130 -60.58 16.61 12.60
N ASN A 131 -59.27 16.40 12.35
CA ASN A 131 -58.77 15.54 11.28
C ASN A 131 -58.32 14.15 11.79
N GLY A 132 -58.86 13.69 12.92
CA GLY A 132 -58.56 12.35 13.46
C GLY A 132 -57.19 12.26 14.13
N GLY A 133 -56.73 13.33 14.77
CA GLY A 133 -55.52 13.32 15.60
C GLY A 133 -55.66 12.32 16.75
N GLN A 134 -54.59 11.56 17.01
CA GLN A 134 -54.60 10.45 17.96
C GLN A 134 -53.83 10.79 19.24
N LYS A 135 -54.27 10.27 20.38
CA LYS A 135 -53.55 10.41 21.66
C LYS A 135 -52.32 9.50 21.73
N GLY A 136 -51.30 9.91 22.48
CA GLY A 136 -50.02 9.21 22.62
C GLY A 136 -48.85 9.88 21.89
N PRO A 137 -47.68 9.21 21.78
CA PRO A 137 -46.52 9.73 21.06
C PRO A 137 -46.81 9.83 19.57
N GLN A 138 -46.29 10.85 18.88
CA GLN A 138 -46.62 11.13 17.47
C GLN A 138 -45.50 10.74 16.50
N ARG A 139 -45.86 10.37 15.27
CA ARG A 139 -44.89 10.10 14.19
C ARG A 139 -44.23 11.36 13.64
N GLN A 140 -44.94 12.48 13.63
CA GLN A 140 -44.40 13.74 13.13
C GLN A 140 -43.38 14.30 14.13
N ILE A 141 -42.17 14.54 13.65
CA ILE A 141 -41.13 15.24 14.41
C ILE A 141 -41.26 16.75 14.26
N LEU A 142 -40.74 17.47 15.25
CA LEU A 142 -40.58 18.91 15.17
C LEU A 142 -39.16 19.26 14.77
N ARG A 143 -39.05 20.14 13.77
CA ARG A 143 -37.78 20.68 13.28
C ARG A 143 -37.38 21.91 14.07
N GLU A 144 -36.14 22.34 13.89
CA GLU A 144 -35.59 23.57 14.46
C GLU A 144 -36.53 24.77 14.24
N GLY A 145 -36.67 25.62 15.26
CA GLY A 145 -37.57 26.77 15.23
C GLY A 145 -38.26 27.04 16.55
N THR A 146 -38.97 28.17 16.61
CA THR A 146 -39.74 28.60 17.77
C THR A 146 -41.23 28.45 17.48
N TYR A 147 -41.91 27.69 18.33
CA TYR A 147 -43.31 27.33 18.16
C TYR A 147 -44.15 27.77 19.36
N ALA A 148 -45.39 28.16 19.09
CA ALA A 148 -46.37 28.33 20.16
C ALA A 148 -47.31 27.13 20.17
N PHE A 149 -47.06 26.23 21.13
CA PHE A 149 -47.87 25.06 21.35
C PHE A 149 -48.91 25.31 22.43
N ASN A 150 -50.05 24.64 22.29
CA ASN A 150 -50.95 24.45 23.40
C ASN A 150 -50.41 23.33 24.31
N LEU A 151 -49.61 23.70 25.30
CA LEU A 151 -48.98 22.77 26.24
C LEU A 151 -49.96 22.08 27.20
N ALA A 152 -51.26 22.41 27.16
CA ALA A 152 -52.29 21.63 27.80
C ALA A 152 -52.63 20.37 26.96
N GLN A 153 -52.63 20.51 25.63
CA GLN A 153 -52.90 19.42 24.69
C GLN A 153 -51.67 18.57 24.36
N PHE A 154 -50.53 19.23 24.15
CA PHE A 154 -49.31 18.59 23.67
C PHE A 154 -48.19 18.71 24.70
N ILE A 155 -47.51 17.60 24.96
CA ILE A 155 -46.26 17.57 25.71
C ILE A 155 -45.14 17.55 24.68
N ILE A 156 -44.23 18.53 24.77
CA ILE A 156 -43.11 18.63 23.84
C ILE A 156 -41.84 18.16 24.54
N ILE A 157 -41.19 17.16 23.98
CA ILE A 157 -39.98 16.57 24.52
C ILE A 157 -38.82 17.09 23.68
N THR A 158 -37.92 17.82 24.33
CA THR A 158 -36.67 18.32 23.72
C THR A 158 -35.47 17.68 24.42
N LYS A 159 -34.27 17.87 23.86
CA LYS A 159 -33.02 17.38 24.45
C LYS A 159 -32.85 17.85 25.89
N ASP A 160 -33.14 19.12 26.14
CA ASP A 160 -32.84 19.78 27.41
C ASP A 160 -33.94 19.54 28.45
N LYS A 161 -35.21 19.55 28.04
CA LYS A 161 -36.35 19.41 28.97
C LYS A 161 -37.66 18.99 28.29
N VAL A 162 -38.59 18.56 29.13
CA VAL A 162 -40.01 18.34 28.77
C VAL A 162 -40.80 19.62 29.01
N HIS A 163 -41.59 20.05 28.02
CA HIS A 163 -42.49 21.20 28.11
C HIS A 163 -43.94 20.72 28.27
N SER A 164 -44.55 20.99 29.42
CA SER A 164 -45.97 20.75 29.73
C SER A 164 -46.45 21.72 30.82
N ILE A 165 -47.77 21.90 30.99
CA ILE A 165 -48.32 22.77 32.06
C ILE A 165 -48.70 21.98 33.32
N PHE A 166 -49.23 20.77 33.15
CA PHE A 166 -49.74 19.94 34.24
C PHE A 166 -49.38 18.52 33.97
N THR A 167 -48.84 17.79 34.92
CA THR A 167 -48.54 16.38 34.73
C THR A 167 -48.76 15.69 36.07
N SER A 168 -49.45 14.54 36.08
CA SER A 168 -49.43 13.70 37.27
C SER A 168 -48.00 13.23 37.52
N LYS A 169 -47.63 12.88 38.76
CA LYS A 169 -46.28 12.39 39.05
C LYS A 169 -45.91 11.19 38.16
N ASP A 170 -46.87 10.29 37.95
CA ASP A 170 -46.69 9.09 37.14
C ASP A 170 -46.50 9.40 35.64
N GLU A 171 -47.32 10.28 35.06
CA GLU A 171 -47.18 10.70 33.65
C GLU A 171 -45.83 11.42 33.45
N SER A 172 -45.40 12.24 34.42
CA SER A 172 -44.12 12.94 34.32
C SER A 172 -42.94 11.98 34.35
N ALA A 173 -43.01 10.94 35.19
CA ALA A 173 -41.99 9.91 35.27
C ALA A 173 -41.91 9.07 33.98
N GLN A 174 -43.06 8.73 33.37
CA GLN A 174 -43.10 7.99 32.10
C GLN A 174 -42.50 8.80 30.94
N ILE A 175 -42.88 10.08 30.80
CA ILE A 175 -42.34 10.94 29.74
C ILE A 175 -40.84 11.21 29.94
N GLU A 176 -40.40 11.36 31.18
CA GLU A 176 -38.98 11.54 31.49
C GLU A 176 -38.17 10.26 31.21
N THR A 177 -38.75 9.08 31.47
CA THR A 177 -38.16 7.79 31.08
C THR A 177 -37.99 7.74 29.56
N MET A 178 -39.04 8.08 28.80
CA MET A 178 -38.97 8.16 27.33
C MET A 178 -37.91 9.15 26.84
N ARG A 179 -37.79 10.32 27.47
CA ARG A 179 -36.76 11.31 27.14
C ARG A 179 -35.35 10.76 27.41
N SER A 180 -35.15 10.08 28.52
CA SER A 180 -33.83 9.50 28.86
C SER A 180 -33.46 8.34 27.92
N ASP A 181 -34.41 7.52 27.50
CA ASP A 181 -34.20 6.49 26.46
C ASP A 181 -33.81 7.12 25.12
N LEU A 182 -34.48 8.20 24.71
CA LEU A 182 -34.13 8.96 23.50
C LEU A 182 -32.75 9.61 23.60
N LEU A 183 -32.37 10.13 24.77
CA LEU A 183 -31.01 10.65 24.99
C LEU A 183 -29.95 9.56 24.83
N ARG A 184 -30.19 8.35 25.37
CA ARG A 184 -29.25 7.22 25.30
C ARG A 184 -28.94 6.81 23.85
N VAL A 185 -29.92 6.91 22.95
CA VAL A 185 -29.75 6.57 21.52
C VAL A 185 -29.39 7.77 20.65
N ASN A 186 -29.04 8.90 21.25
CA ASN A 186 -28.81 10.19 20.59
C ASN A 186 -29.97 10.61 19.66
N GLY A 187 -31.20 10.44 20.13
CA GLY A 187 -32.38 10.61 19.29
C GLY A 187 -32.88 12.03 19.11
N PHE A 188 -32.31 13.00 19.81
CA PHE A 188 -32.61 14.42 19.59
C PHE A 188 -31.75 15.05 18.49
N MET A 189 -30.79 14.31 17.92
CA MET A 189 -29.96 14.75 16.80
C MET A 189 -30.36 13.99 15.53
N PRO A 190 -30.19 14.60 14.35
CA PRO A 190 -30.36 13.88 13.09
C PRO A 190 -29.31 12.78 12.97
N VAL A 191 -29.67 11.74 12.22
CA VAL A 191 -28.74 10.67 11.88
C VAL A 191 -27.81 11.20 10.78
N VAL A 192 -26.54 11.33 11.11
CA VAL A 192 -25.50 11.77 10.17
C VAL A 192 -24.67 10.56 9.76
N ILE A 193 -24.66 10.26 8.47
CA ILE A 193 -23.82 9.22 7.88
C ILE A 193 -22.79 9.93 7.02
N SER A 194 -21.53 9.87 7.46
CA SER A 194 -20.43 10.58 6.83
C SER A 194 -19.44 9.60 6.20
N SER A 195 -18.91 10.01 5.04
CA SER A 195 -17.77 9.37 4.35
C SER A 195 -16.46 10.17 4.49
N SER A 196 -16.45 11.23 5.31
CA SER A 196 -15.34 12.17 5.34
C SER A 196 -14.17 11.71 6.21
N LYS A 197 -12.98 12.03 5.72
CA LYS A 197 -11.67 11.61 6.25
C LYS A 197 -11.08 12.55 7.31
N ASN A 198 -11.77 13.63 7.71
CA ASN A 198 -11.13 14.76 8.38
C ASN A 198 -11.67 15.08 9.78
N ASN A 199 -10.67 15.37 10.65
CA ASN A 199 -10.66 16.04 11.95
C ASN A 199 -10.83 15.13 13.18
N GLU A 200 -9.77 15.13 14.00
CA GLU A 200 -9.58 14.39 15.24
C GLU A 200 -10.37 14.95 16.44
N ASP A 201 -11.35 15.84 16.23
CA ASP A 201 -11.90 16.67 17.31
C ASP A 201 -13.41 16.50 17.60
N ASP A 202 -14.07 15.46 17.09
CA ASP A 202 -15.46 15.15 17.50
C ASP A 202 -15.48 14.19 18.70
N GLU A 203 -15.38 14.78 19.91
CA GLU A 203 -15.42 14.11 21.22
C GLU A 203 -16.74 13.33 21.50
N PHE A 204 -17.71 13.39 20.58
CA PHE A 204 -19.08 12.89 20.78
C PHE A 204 -19.45 11.64 19.98
N SER A 205 -18.57 11.12 19.11
CA SER A 205 -18.84 9.91 18.32
C SER A 205 -18.04 8.72 18.85
N ASN A 206 -18.68 7.93 19.72
CA ASN A 206 -18.11 6.71 20.29
C ASN A 206 -17.50 5.76 19.24
N SER A 207 -16.22 5.44 19.43
CA SER A 207 -15.59 4.12 19.23
C SER A 207 -15.64 3.41 17.87
N ILE A 208 -15.90 4.07 16.74
CA ILE A 208 -15.80 3.42 15.42
C ILE A 208 -14.77 4.15 14.54
N LYS A 209 -13.54 3.62 14.48
CA LYS A 209 -12.42 4.10 13.65
C LYS A 209 -12.65 4.02 12.12
N ASN A 210 -13.86 3.71 11.66
CA ASN A 210 -14.14 3.50 10.24
C ASN A 210 -14.78 4.74 9.61
N LYS A 211 -14.01 5.35 8.69
CA LYS A 211 -14.29 6.61 7.99
C LYS A 211 -15.35 6.49 6.87
N ASP A 212 -16.06 5.37 6.79
CA ASP A 212 -16.99 5.05 5.69
C ASP A 212 -18.09 4.11 6.21
N THR A 213 -19.23 4.70 6.58
CA THR A 213 -20.30 4.01 7.30
C THR A 213 -21.62 4.01 6.52
N ILE A 214 -22.52 3.13 6.92
CA ILE A 214 -23.92 3.06 6.47
C ILE A 214 -24.83 2.96 7.68
N GLY A 215 -26.06 3.42 7.53
CA GLY A 215 -27.10 3.28 8.56
C GLY A 215 -28.02 2.12 8.25
N ILE A 216 -28.09 1.13 9.14
CA ILE A 216 -29.04 0.02 9.03
C ILE A 216 -30.26 0.37 9.88
N VAL A 217 -31.42 0.44 9.24
CA VAL A 217 -32.65 0.93 9.87
C VAL A 217 -33.45 -0.24 10.46
N THR A 218 -33.93 -0.06 11.69
CA THR A 218 -34.89 -0.96 12.35
C THR A 218 -36.17 -0.17 12.63
N VAL A 219 -37.27 -0.56 11.98
CA VAL A 219 -38.56 0.11 12.14
C VAL A 219 -39.38 -0.59 13.23
N ASN A 220 -39.97 0.17 14.15
CA ASN A 220 -40.71 -0.37 15.29
C ASN A 220 -42.21 -0.52 15.01
N GLU A 221 -42.70 0.08 13.93
CA GLU A 221 -44.13 0.17 13.60
C GLU A 221 -44.46 -0.45 12.24
N GLY A 222 -45.68 -0.99 12.11
CA GLY A 222 -46.15 -1.68 10.91
C GLY A 222 -46.41 -3.18 11.14
N PRO A 223 -46.95 -3.88 10.13
CA PRO A 223 -47.18 -5.32 10.19
C PRO A 223 -45.86 -6.07 10.41
N THR A 224 -45.93 -7.21 11.10
CA THR A 224 -44.78 -8.13 11.23
C THR A 224 -44.32 -8.61 9.85
N PRO A 225 -43.01 -8.86 9.66
CA PRO A 225 -42.52 -9.63 8.52
C PRO A 225 -43.21 -10.99 8.44
N ASP A 226 -43.28 -11.54 7.22
CA ASP A 226 -43.82 -12.89 7.01
C ASP A 226 -43.03 -13.93 7.81
N ASN A 227 -43.68 -15.02 8.22
CA ASN A 227 -43.06 -16.05 9.04
C ASN A 227 -41.78 -16.60 8.38
N GLY A 228 -40.65 -16.48 9.08
CA GLY A 228 -39.32 -16.92 8.61
C GLY A 228 -38.46 -15.84 7.95
N ALA A 229 -39.01 -14.65 7.70
CA ALA A 229 -38.23 -13.49 7.24
C ALA A 229 -37.64 -12.72 8.43
N ILE A 230 -36.31 -12.52 8.41
CA ILE A 230 -35.58 -11.79 9.47
C ILE A 230 -35.47 -10.30 9.13
N ILE A 231 -35.46 -9.97 7.83
CA ILE A 231 -35.30 -8.61 7.32
C ILE A 231 -36.52 -8.26 6.45
N ALA A 232 -37.03 -7.05 6.60
CA ALA A 232 -38.13 -6.49 5.82
C ALA A 232 -37.67 -6.05 4.43
N PRO A 233 -38.49 -6.26 3.39
CA PRO A 233 -38.15 -5.89 2.02
C PRO A 233 -38.10 -4.38 1.82
N ILE A 234 -37.46 -3.95 0.75
CA ILE A 234 -37.44 -2.55 0.31
C ILE A 234 -38.84 -2.17 -0.19
N VAL A 235 -39.33 -1.00 0.20
CA VAL A 235 -40.64 -0.48 -0.18
C VAL A 235 -40.51 0.97 -0.67
N GLY A 236 -41.41 1.42 -1.54
CA GLY A 236 -41.46 2.83 -1.98
C GLY A 236 -40.17 3.31 -2.65
N GLU A 237 -39.46 2.43 -3.37
CA GLU A 237 -38.21 2.75 -4.04
C GLU A 237 -38.42 3.62 -5.28
N GLY A 238 -37.54 4.60 -5.47
CA GLY A 238 -37.56 5.53 -6.61
C GLY A 238 -38.34 6.82 -6.33
N ILE A 239 -37.75 7.96 -6.72
CA ILE A 239 -38.33 9.31 -6.49
C ILE A 239 -39.70 9.46 -7.16
N THR A 240 -39.95 8.72 -8.24
CA THR A 240 -41.20 8.74 -9.01
C THR A 240 -42.33 7.93 -8.37
N HIS A 241 -42.06 7.15 -7.33
CA HIS A 241 -43.07 6.33 -6.67
C HIS A 241 -43.99 7.20 -5.82
N GLU A 242 -45.31 6.99 -5.89
CA GLU A 242 -46.32 7.78 -5.15
C GLU A 242 -46.03 7.79 -3.63
N PHE A 243 -45.67 6.62 -3.10
CA PHE A 243 -45.31 6.42 -1.70
C PHE A 243 -43.80 6.55 -1.39
N TYR A 244 -43.05 7.32 -2.18
CA TYR A 244 -41.64 7.58 -1.90
C TYR A 244 -41.49 8.31 -0.55
N HIS A 245 -40.91 7.62 0.43
CA HIS A 245 -40.87 8.05 1.84
C HIS A 245 -39.52 8.67 2.25
N ASN A 246 -38.68 9.02 1.26
CA ASN A 246 -37.41 9.72 1.42
C ASN A 246 -36.51 9.15 2.54
N ASN A 247 -36.18 7.86 2.45
CA ASN A 247 -35.29 7.18 3.39
C ASN A 247 -35.79 7.24 4.86
N PHE A 248 -37.05 6.85 5.05
CA PHE A 248 -37.77 6.74 6.33
C PHE A 248 -38.07 8.06 7.06
N GLN A 249 -37.81 9.21 6.42
CA GLN A 249 -38.14 10.52 6.99
C GLN A 249 -39.64 10.83 6.97
N GLU A 250 -40.40 10.16 6.10
CA GLU A 250 -41.86 10.27 6.02
C GLU A 250 -42.55 8.95 6.42
N PRO A 251 -42.81 8.70 7.72
CA PRO A 251 -43.40 7.46 8.21
C PRO A 251 -44.74 7.07 7.58
N GLU A 252 -45.62 8.04 7.28
CA GLU A 252 -46.93 7.76 6.68
C GLU A 252 -46.78 7.14 5.29
N LYS A 253 -45.88 7.68 4.46
CA LYS A 253 -45.63 7.15 3.11
C LYS A 253 -45.00 5.76 3.18
N PHE A 254 -44.10 5.52 4.15
CA PHE A 254 -43.51 4.18 4.36
C PHE A 254 -44.58 3.14 4.71
N LEU A 255 -45.49 3.47 5.63
CA LEU A 255 -46.57 2.57 6.02
C LEU A 255 -47.58 2.37 4.88
N ALA A 256 -47.88 3.43 4.11
CA ALA A 256 -48.72 3.34 2.92
C ALA A 256 -48.11 2.45 1.81
N ALA A 257 -46.78 2.38 1.73
CA ALA A 257 -46.05 1.48 0.83
C ALA A 257 -46.01 0.01 1.30
N ASN A 258 -46.81 -0.39 2.30
CA ASN A 258 -46.77 -1.70 2.97
C ASN A 258 -45.43 -1.99 3.68
N GLY A 259 -44.77 -0.95 4.20
CA GLY A 259 -43.58 -1.10 5.03
C GLY A 259 -43.84 -1.97 6.27
N ARG A 260 -42.92 -2.89 6.57
CA ARG A 260 -43.03 -3.86 7.67
C ARG A 260 -42.12 -3.48 8.83
N LYS A 261 -42.51 -3.83 10.05
CA LYS A 261 -41.64 -3.61 11.23
C LYS A 261 -40.45 -4.58 11.23
N GLY A 262 -39.39 -4.25 11.95
CA GLY A 262 -38.14 -5.02 12.04
C GLY A 262 -36.98 -4.35 11.29
N LYS A 263 -35.87 -5.08 11.16
CA LYS A 263 -34.70 -4.61 10.40
C LYS A 263 -35.04 -4.51 8.92
N GLN A 264 -34.60 -3.45 8.26
CA GLN A 264 -34.92 -3.17 6.86
C GLN A 264 -33.76 -3.58 5.94
N MET A 265 -34.08 -4.01 4.72
CA MET A 265 -33.07 -4.25 3.68
C MET A 265 -32.44 -2.96 3.19
N GLN A 266 -33.24 -1.92 3.03
CA GLN A 266 -32.78 -0.61 2.59
C GLN A 266 -31.83 -0.03 3.65
N VAL A 267 -30.62 0.30 3.20
CA VAL A 267 -29.62 0.99 4.02
C VAL A 267 -29.62 2.47 3.73
N LEU A 268 -29.28 3.27 4.73
CA LEU A 268 -29.02 4.69 4.59
C LEU A 268 -27.58 4.88 4.11
N THR A 269 -27.44 5.63 3.02
CA THR A 269 -26.16 6.06 2.47
C THR A 269 -25.72 7.38 3.10
N ASP A 270 -24.67 8.01 2.58
CA ASP A 270 -24.12 9.23 3.15
C ASP A 270 -25.14 10.38 3.07
N GLY A 271 -25.36 11.07 4.19
CA GLY A 271 -26.35 12.12 4.29
C GLY A 271 -26.76 12.46 5.72
N ILE A 272 -27.63 13.47 5.85
CA ILE A 272 -28.24 13.88 7.12
C ILE A 272 -29.72 13.54 7.04
N TYR A 273 -30.17 12.66 7.93
CA TYR A 273 -31.54 12.13 7.95
C TYR A 273 -32.24 12.50 9.24
N PHE A 274 -33.40 13.15 9.11
CA PHE A 274 -34.23 13.53 10.26
C PHE A 274 -35.28 12.46 10.51
N ILE A 275 -34.83 11.35 11.08
CA ILE A 275 -35.66 10.18 11.36
C ILE A 275 -36.21 10.27 12.78
N ASN A 276 -37.51 10.03 12.93
CA ASN A 276 -38.13 9.86 14.23
C ASN A 276 -37.58 8.59 14.91
N ARG A 277 -36.84 8.74 16.02
CA ARG A 277 -36.21 7.60 16.69
C ARG A 277 -37.15 6.70 17.50
N LEU A 278 -38.37 7.15 17.75
CA LEU A 278 -39.44 6.29 18.26
C LEU A 278 -39.99 5.39 17.14
N PHE A 279 -40.05 5.91 15.91
CA PHE A 279 -40.51 5.16 14.74
C PHE A 279 -39.45 4.19 14.22
N ALA A 280 -38.20 4.64 14.07
CA ALA A 280 -37.13 3.83 13.55
C ALA A 280 -35.79 4.11 14.24
N ASN A 281 -35.09 3.06 14.64
CA ASN A 281 -33.71 3.13 15.12
C ASN A 281 -32.73 2.93 13.95
N VAL A 282 -31.54 3.52 14.05
CA VAL A 282 -30.48 3.40 13.05
C VAL A 282 -29.20 2.92 13.72
N ASP A 283 -28.71 1.77 13.27
CA ASP A 283 -27.44 1.19 13.68
C ASP A 283 -26.38 1.59 12.64
N ILE A 284 -25.31 2.28 13.06
CA ILE A 284 -24.24 2.71 12.16
C ILE A 284 -23.21 1.58 12.04
N VAL A 285 -22.99 1.08 10.82
CA VAL A 285 -22.11 -0.06 10.51
C VAL A 285 -21.13 0.33 9.40
N PRO A 286 -19.87 -0.15 9.39
CA PRO A 286 -18.95 0.15 8.28
C PRO A 286 -19.43 -0.43 6.94
N LYS A 287 -19.08 0.25 5.84
CA LYS A 287 -19.29 -0.28 4.48
C LYS A 287 -18.50 -1.57 4.28
N SER A 288 -19.06 -2.48 3.48
CA SER A 288 -18.36 -3.69 3.08
C SER A 288 -17.39 -3.36 1.95
N ILE A 289 -16.12 -3.72 2.13
CA ILE A 289 -15.05 -3.45 1.18
C ILE A 289 -14.53 -4.79 0.67
N ILE A 290 -14.41 -4.90 -0.65
CA ILE A 290 -13.77 -6.03 -1.33
C ILE A 290 -12.53 -5.47 -2.01
N ASP A 291 -11.36 -5.94 -1.56
CA ASP A 291 -10.07 -5.47 -2.06
C ASP A 291 -9.80 -5.95 -3.49
N ILE A 292 -8.94 -5.21 -4.20
CA ILE A 292 -8.48 -5.61 -5.54
C ILE A 292 -7.77 -6.96 -5.43
N GLY A 293 -8.05 -7.86 -6.37
CA GLY A 293 -7.56 -9.24 -6.34
C GLY A 293 -8.48 -10.19 -5.58
N TYR A 294 -9.56 -9.70 -4.96
CA TYR A 294 -10.60 -10.52 -4.33
C TYR A 294 -11.97 -10.30 -4.97
N VAL A 295 -12.84 -11.28 -4.85
CA VAL A 295 -14.27 -11.17 -5.16
C VAL A 295 -15.09 -11.54 -3.94
N GLY A 296 -16.22 -10.88 -3.75
CA GLY A 296 -17.08 -11.11 -2.60
C GLY A 296 -18.20 -12.07 -2.93
N VAL A 297 -18.13 -13.30 -2.44
CA VAL A 297 -19.25 -14.24 -2.51
C VAL A 297 -20.27 -13.85 -1.44
N VAL A 298 -21.52 -13.63 -1.85
CA VAL A 298 -22.59 -13.17 -0.95
C VAL A 298 -23.43 -14.34 -0.49
N VAL A 299 -23.47 -14.55 0.82
CA VAL A 299 -24.41 -15.45 1.49
C VAL A 299 -25.58 -14.60 1.99
N SER A 300 -26.69 -14.61 1.26
CA SER A 300 -27.89 -13.83 1.59
C SER A 300 -28.84 -14.62 2.49
N TYR A 301 -29.28 -13.99 3.59
CA TYR A 301 -30.33 -14.48 4.48
C TYR A 301 -31.71 -13.89 4.14
N PHE A 302 -31.75 -12.93 3.21
CA PHE A 302 -32.94 -12.20 2.79
C PHE A 302 -33.48 -12.71 1.44
N GLY A 303 -34.80 -12.58 1.28
CA GLY A 303 -35.54 -12.91 0.07
C GLY A 303 -36.30 -14.23 0.18
N ASP A 304 -37.11 -14.52 -0.83
CA ASP A 304 -37.74 -15.84 -0.97
C ASP A 304 -36.68 -16.92 -1.14
N LYS A 305 -37.06 -18.18 -0.88
CA LYS A 305 -36.22 -19.32 -1.27
C LYS A 305 -36.00 -19.25 -2.79
N GLY A 306 -34.75 -19.02 -3.21
CA GLY A 306 -34.40 -18.95 -4.63
C GLY A 306 -34.60 -20.29 -5.32
N ALA A 307 -34.83 -20.27 -6.63
CA ALA A 307 -34.72 -21.45 -7.46
C ALA A 307 -33.23 -21.73 -7.73
N ASP A 308 -32.85 -23.01 -7.79
CA ASP A 308 -31.48 -23.39 -8.10
C ASP A 308 -31.12 -23.05 -9.55
N VAL A 309 -30.11 -22.21 -9.72
CA VAL A 309 -29.55 -21.81 -11.03
C VAL A 309 -28.23 -22.51 -11.36
N SER A 310 -27.78 -23.45 -10.52
CA SER A 310 -26.52 -24.19 -10.68
C SER A 310 -26.56 -25.23 -11.81
N GLY A 311 -27.77 -25.63 -12.23
CA GLY A 311 -28.00 -26.66 -13.25
C GLY A 311 -27.83 -28.09 -12.72
N THR A 312 -28.23 -29.08 -13.53
CA THR A 312 -28.26 -30.50 -13.11
C THR A 312 -26.88 -31.14 -12.94
N SER A 313 -25.81 -30.46 -13.36
CA SER A 313 -24.43 -30.97 -13.24
C SER A 313 -23.80 -30.71 -11.87
N TYR A 314 -24.37 -29.82 -11.06
CA TYR A 314 -23.83 -29.45 -9.75
C TYR A 314 -24.73 -29.96 -8.62
N SER A 315 -24.21 -30.88 -7.79
CA SER A 315 -24.97 -31.58 -6.75
C SER A 315 -24.68 -31.12 -5.32
N HIS A 316 -23.79 -30.13 -5.14
CA HIS A 316 -23.24 -29.76 -3.83
C HIS A 316 -23.96 -28.55 -3.18
N GLY A 317 -25.06 -28.09 -3.76
CA GLY A 317 -25.92 -27.04 -3.19
C GLY A 317 -26.66 -26.23 -4.23
N GLU A 318 -27.56 -25.37 -3.77
CA GLU A 318 -28.36 -24.48 -4.62
C GLU A 318 -27.69 -23.09 -4.67
N LEU A 319 -27.29 -22.63 -5.85
CA LEU A 319 -26.94 -21.23 -6.09
C LEU A 319 -28.22 -20.50 -6.51
N VAL A 320 -28.35 -19.25 -6.09
CA VAL A 320 -29.54 -18.44 -6.34
C VAL A 320 -29.20 -17.15 -7.06
N GLU A 321 -30.19 -16.52 -7.67
CA GLU A 321 -30.05 -15.19 -8.25
C GLU A 321 -29.89 -14.10 -7.18
N GLN A 322 -29.40 -12.94 -7.59
CA GLN A 322 -29.22 -11.79 -6.71
C GLN A 322 -30.56 -11.38 -6.07
N GLY A 323 -30.52 -11.10 -4.76
CA GLY A 323 -31.69 -10.68 -3.99
C GLY A 323 -32.57 -11.82 -3.47
N LYS A 324 -32.24 -13.08 -3.78
CA LYS A 324 -32.88 -14.26 -3.16
C LYS A 324 -32.05 -14.79 -1.99
N LYS A 325 -32.69 -15.61 -1.15
CA LYS A 325 -32.06 -16.25 0.01
C LYS A 325 -31.22 -17.43 -0.45
N GLY A 326 -29.95 -17.47 -0.05
CA GLY A 326 -28.95 -18.46 -0.49
C GLY A 326 -27.63 -17.81 -0.88
N ILE A 327 -26.73 -18.59 -1.47
CA ILE A 327 -25.48 -18.08 -2.04
C ILE A 327 -25.74 -17.58 -3.46
N TRP A 328 -25.37 -16.33 -3.72
CA TRP A 328 -25.57 -15.75 -5.05
C TRP A 328 -24.65 -16.41 -6.08
N ARG A 329 -25.21 -16.73 -7.25
CA ARG A 329 -24.45 -17.27 -8.38
C ARG A 329 -23.34 -16.32 -8.83
N GLU A 330 -23.64 -15.03 -8.87
CA GLU A 330 -22.69 -14.00 -9.25
C GLU A 330 -22.03 -13.39 -8.01
N SER A 331 -20.70 -13.45 -7.97
CA SER A 331 -19.89 -12.79 -6.94
C SER A 331 -19.86 -11.28 -7.16
N MET A 332 -19.78 -10.51 -6.08
CA MET A 332 -19.51 -9.07 -6.16
C MET A 332 -18.06 -8.81 -6.57
N MET A 333 -17.89 -7.85 -7.48
CA MET A 333 -16.58 -7.38 -7.93
C MET A 333 -15.82 -6.62 -6.82
N PRO A 334 -14.51 -6.39 -6.95
CA PRO A 334 -13.78 -5.49 -6.07
C PRO A 334 -14.43 -4.10 -6.02
N GLY A 335 -14.59 -3.55 -4.82
CA GLY A 335 -15.25 -2.26 -4.63
C GLY A 335 -15.77 -2.03 -3.22
N LYS A 336 -16.41 -0.87 -3.03
CA LYS A 336 -17.08 -0.51 -1.77
C LYS A 336 -18.58 -0.60 -1.95
N TYR A 337 -19.24 -1.36 -1.06
CA TYR A 337 -20.66 -1.63 -1.17
C TYR A 337 -21.41 -1.21 0.11
N PRO A 338 -22.53 -0.48 -0.02
CA PRO A 338 -23.45 -0.23 1.09
C PRO A 338 -24.29 -1.49 1.34
N PHE A 339 -23.64 -2.57 1.79
CA PHE A 339 -24.28 -3.86 1.99
C PHE A 339 -24.75 -4.02 3.43
N ASN A 340 -25.99 -4.48 3.61
CA ASN A 340 -26.55 -4.75 4.93
C ASN A 340 -25.97 -6.04 5.53
N THR A 341 -25.09 -5.91 6.52
CA THR A 341 -24.42 -7.03 7.20
C THR A 341 -25.36 -7.92 8.03
N TYR A 342 -26.56 -7.45 8.38
CA TYR A 342 -27.59 -8.30 9.00
C TYR A 342 -28.38 -9.12 7.99
N ALA A 343 -28.41 -8.68 6.73
CA ALA A 343 -29.11 -9.38 5.66
C ALA A 343 -28.28 -10.48 5.01
N GLY A 344 -26.96 -10.48 5.18
CA GLY A 344 -26.08 -11.50 4.64
C GLY A 344 -24.63 -11.31 5.06
N LYS A 345 -23.77 -12.22 4.62
CA LYS A 345 -22.33 -12.17 4.83
C LYS A 345 -21.60 -12.18 3.50
N ILE A 346 -20.59 -11.33 3.36
CA ILE A 346 -19.69 -11.33 2.21
C ILE A 346 -18.42 -12.09 2.60
N ILE A 347 -18.09 -13.12 1.83
CA ILE A 347 -16.87 -13.91 1.99
C ILE A 347 -15.90 -13.50 0.88
N PRO A 348 -14.76 -12.88 1.20
CA PRO A 348 -13.77 -12.52 0.21
C PRO A 348 -13.03 -13.77 -0.29
N VAL A 349 -12.96 -13.94 -1.60
CA VAL A 349 -12.28 -15.04 -2.29
C VAL A 349 -11.17 -14.46 -3.16
N PRO A 350 -9.89 -14.86 -2.97
CA PRO A 350 -8.80 -14.39 -3.82
C PRO A 350 -8.97 -14.94 -5.24
N THR A 351 -8.89 -14.04 -6.21
CA THR A 351 -8.83 -14.34 -7.66
C THR A 351 -7.41 -14.32 -8.18
N THR A 352 -6.47 -13.79 -7.41
CA THR A 352 -5.02 -13.88 -7.66
C THR A 352 -4.54 -15.31 -7.49
N ASN A 353 -3.35 -15.59 -8.03
CA ASN A 353 -2.67 -16.87 -7.79
C ASN A 353 -2.43 -17.07 -6.29
N VAL A 354 -2.98 -18.15 -5.76
CA VAL A 354 -2.76 -18.64 -4.40
C VAL A 354 -1.62 -19.65 -4.46
N ILE A 355 -0.58 -19.40 -3.66
CA ILE A 355 0.58 -20.26 -3.53
C ILE A 355 0.44 -21.01 -2.20
N LEU A 356 0.35 -22.33 -2.25
CA LEU A 356 0.33 -23.19 -1.07
C LEU A 356 1.67 -23.89 -0.93
N LYS A 357 2.27 -23.82 0.26
CA LYS A 357 3.53 -24.49 0.57
C LYS A 357 3.30 -25.58 1.61
N TRP A 358 3.62 -26.83 1.26
CA TRP A 358 3.70 -27.93 2.22
C TRP A 358 5.08 -27.94 2.88
N ILE A 359 5.40 -26.86 3.61
CA ILE A 359 6.67 -26.66 4.30
C ILE A 359 6.36 -26.11 5.69
N SER A 360 6.82 -26.78 6.74
CA SER A 360 6.50 -26.37 8.11
C SER A 360 7.08 -24.99 8.42
N GLY A 361 6.26 -24.08 8.95
CA GLY A 361 6.69 -22.74 9.40
C GLY A 361 6.85 -21.70 8.28
N GLN A 362 6.48 -22.02 7.04
CA GLN A 362 6.32 -21.04 5.96
C GLN A 362 4.84 -20.91 5.59
N SER A 363 4.37 -19.69 5.43
CA SER A 363 2.99 -19.38 5.05
C SER A 363 3.00 -18.29 3.99
N GLY A 364 2.11 -18.42 3.00
CA GLY A 364 1.92 -17.44 1.93
C GLY A 364 1.16 -16.19 2.40
N ASP A 365 1.03 -15.22 1.52
CA ASP A 365 0.38 -13.93 1.82
C ASP A 365 -1.06 -14.09 2.36
N HIS A 366 -1.77 -15.11 1.89
CA HIS A 366 -3.17 -15.40 2.25
C HIS A 366 -3.34 -16.19 3.55
N LYS A 367 -2.25 -16.71 4.16
CA LYS A 367 -2.28 -17.55 5.38
C LYS A 367 -3.19 -18.78 5.32
N LEU A 368 -3.36 -19.31 4.11
CA LEU A 368 -4.19 -20.48 3.86
C LEU A 368 -3.44 -21.80 4.09
N ASP A 369 -2.11 -21.74 4.18
CA ASP A 369 -1.17 -22.85 4.33
C ASP A 369 -0.59 -23.00 5.75
N ASP A 370 -1.08 -22.22 6.73
CA ASP A 370 -0.58 -22.22 8.12
C ASP A 370 -0.52 -23.63 8.78
N ASN A 371 -1.44 -24.51 8.39
CA ASN A 371 -1.56 -25.86 8.94
C ASN A 371 -0.93 -26.94 8.05
N LEU A 372 -0.40 -26.58 6.88
CA LEU A 372 0.20 -27.53 5.94
C LEU A 372 1.62 -27.92 6.39
N LYS A 373 1.94 -29.20 6.24
CA LYS A 373 3.24 -29.78 6.61
C LYS A 373 3.81 -30.57 5.45
N GLU A 374 5.11 -30.80 5.48
CA GLU A 374 5.80 -31.64 4.50
C GLU A 374 5.17 -33.03 4.43
N ILE A 375 5.16 -33.61 3.24
CA ILE A 375 4.53 -34.90 3.00
C ILE A 375 5.55 -36.00 3.22
N ASN A 376 5.30 -36.85 4.21
CA ASN A 376 6.10 -38.04 4.45
C ASN A 376 5.78 -39.10 3.37
N LEU A 377 6.79 -39.49 2.61
CA LEU A 377 6.70 -40.51 1.57
C LEU A 377 7.32 -41.82 2.04
N ILE A 378 6.94 -42.93 1.39
CA ILE A 378 7.62 -44.22 1.50
C ILE A 378 8.00 -44.62 0.08
N THR A 379 9.30 -44.72 -0.20
CA THR A 379 9.79 -45.07 -1.52
C THR A 379 9.81 -46.59 -1.74
N LYS A 380 9.95 -47.02 -3.01
CA LYS A 380 10.03 -48.44 -3.38
C LYS A 380 11.19 -49.20 -2.69
N ASP A 381 12.28 -48.50 -2.39
CA ASP A 381 13.46 -48.97 -1.68
C ASP A 381 13.39 -48.78 -0.15
N ALA A 382 12.19 -48.50 0.38
CA ALA A 382 11.87 -48.37 1.80
C ALA A 382 12.57 -47.22 2.53
N PHE A 383 12.91 -46.13 1.82
CA PHE A 383 13.28 -44.87 2.45
C PHE A 383 12.06 -44.01 2.75
N GLU A 384 12.15 -43.20 3.81
CA GLU A 384 11.09 -42.31 4.25
C GLU A 384 11.53 -40.83 4.17
N PRO A 385 11.61 -40.24 2.96
CA PRO A 385 11.94 -38.82 2.81
C PRO A 385 10.72 -37.93 3.05
N ASN A 386 10.99 -36.70 3.49
CA ASN A 386 10.01 -35.62 3.49
C ASN A 386 10.06 -34.89 2.15
N LEU A 387 8.91 -34.73 1.51
CA LEU A 387 8.81 -34.00 0.25
C LEU A 387 8.21 -32.61 0.47
N PRO A 388 9.00 -31.53 0.33
CA PRO A 388 8.46 -30.18 0.27
C PRO A 388 7.80 -29.95 -1.08
N LEU A 389 6.57 -29.43 -1.06
CA LEU A 389 5.77 -29.17 -2.26
C LEU A 389 5.31 -27.72 -2.27
N THR A 390 5.16 -27.16 -3.46
CA THR A 390 4.51 -25.88 -3.68
C THR A 390 3.51 -26.01 -4.81
N VAL A 391 2.27 -25.64 -4.55
CA VAL A 391 1.19 -25.71 -5.54
C VAL A 391 0.66 -24.30 -5.78
N VAL A 392 0.55 -23.93 -7.05
CA VAL A 392 0.02 -22.63 -7.46
C VAL A 392 -1.29 -22.86 -8.19
N PHE A 393 -2.37 -22.26 -7.69
CA PHE A 393 -3.69 -22.32 -8.31
C PHE A 393 -4.39 -20.97 -8.19
N ASN A 394 -5.40 -20.73 -9.01
CA ASN A 394 -6.29 -19.58 -8.92
C ASN A 394 -7.75 -20.03 -8.94
N ILE A 395 -8.62 -19.12 -8.50
CA ILE A 395 -10.07 -19.31 -8.54
C ILE A 395 -10.63 -18.27 -9.50
N ASP A 396 -11.31 -18.72 -10.57
CA ASP A 396 -12.02 -17.82 -11.47
C ASP A 396 -13.17 -17.14 -10.71
N TYR A 397 -13.32 -15.82 -10.88
CA TYR A 397 -14.36 -15.02 -10.23
C TYR A 397 -15.79 -15.54 -10.47
N ARG A 398 -16.04 -16.18 -11.63
CA ARG A 398 -17.34 -16.77 -11.99
C ARG A 398 -17.64 -18.05 -11.23
N LYS A 399 -16.59 -18.75 -10.78
CA LYS A 399 -16.69 -20.05 -10.09
C LYS A 399 -16.56 -19.92 -8.58
N ALA A 400 -16.11 -18.77 -8.08
CA ALA A 400 -15.92 -18.52 -6.65
C ALA A 400 -17.15 -18.88 -5.79
N SER A 401 -18.36 -18.55 -6.24
CA SER A 401 -19.60 -18.90 -5.54
C SER A 401 -19.81 -20.41 -5.41
N SER A 402 -19.51 -21.19 -6.46
CA SER A 402 -19.59 -22.66 -6.44
C SER A 402 -18.61 -23.26 -5.43
N VAL A 403 -17.38 -22.74 -5.39
CA VAL A 403 -16.35 -23.19 -4.45
C VAL A 403 -16.80 -22.98 -3.00
N ILE A 404 -17.30 -21.78 -2.69
CA ILE A 404 -17.80 -21.46 -1.34
C ILE A 404 -19.07 -22.24 -0.99
N GLN A 405 -19.96 -22.50 -1.94
CA GLN A 405 -21.14 -23.33 -1.70
C GLN A 405 -20.78 -24.77 -1.30
N ARG A 406 -19.72 -25.34 -1.88
CA ARG A 406 -19.30 -26.71 -1.61
C ARG A 406 -18.56 -26.86 -0.27
N PHE A 407 -17.69 -25.91 0.06
CA PHE A 407 -16.76 -26.04 1.19
C PHE A 407 -17.04 -25.09 2.36
N GLY A 408 -17.89 -24.07 2.15
CA GLY A 408 -18.16 -22.98 3.09
C GLY A 408 -17.04 -21.95 3.18
N ASP A 409 -15.79 -22.42 3.31
CA ASP A 409 -14.58 -21.60 3.41
C ASP A 409 -13.44 -22.22 2.60
N ILE A 410 -12.56 -21.38 2.07
CA ILE A 410 -11.37 -21.78 1.29
C ILE A 410 -10.38 -22.51 2.19
N LYS A 411 -10.27 -22.12 3.45
CA LYS A 411 -9.39 -22.81 4.40
C LYS A 411 -9.81 -24.28 4.59
N ILE A 412 -11.12 -24.52 4.68
CA ILE A 412 -11.69 -25.88 4.80
C ILE A 412 -11.44 -26.68 3.52
N LEU A 413 -11.62 -26.08 2.34
CA LEU A 413 -11.26 -26.70 1.05
C LEU A 413 -9.81 -27.20 1.05
N ILE A 414 -8.87 -26.36 1.49
CA ILE A 414 -7.45 -26.69 1.46
C ILE A 414 -7.14 -27.82 2.45
N GLU A 415 -7.55 -27.68 3.71
CA GLU A 415 -7.22 -28.64 4.77
C GLU A 415 -7.92 -29.99 4.60
N GLN A 416 -9.19 -30.00 4.18
CA GLN A 416 -9.98 -31.23 4.14
C GLN A 416 -9.99 -31.93 2.78
N SER A 417 -9.75 -31.19 1.69
CA SER A 417 -9.82 -31.76 0.34
C SER A 417 -8.48 -31.73 -0.39
N LEU A 418 -7.84 -30.57 -0.52
CA LEU A 418 -6.60 -30.46 -1.31
C LEU A 418 -5.42 -31.17 -0.64
N ASP A 419 -5.22 -31.00 0.67
CA ASP A 419 -4.11 -31.63 1.40
C ASP A 419 -4.17 -33.17 1.34
N PRO A 420 -5.26 -33.87 1.71
CA PRO A 420 -5.32 -35.32 1.59
C PRO A 420 -5.18 -35.82 0.14
N MET A 421 -5.71 -35.06 -0.83
CA MET A 421 -5.65 -35.41 -2.24
C MET A 421 -4.22 -35.32 -2.79
N ILE A 422 -3.51 -34.22 -2.51
CA ILE A 422 -2.12 -34.01 -2.94
C ILE A 422 -1.20 -34.99 -2.23
N ALA A 423 -1.38 -35.16 -0.91
CA ALA A 423 -0.62 -36.13 -0.13
C ALA A 423 -0.80 -37.56 -0.64
N GLY A 424 -2.04 -37.97 -0.90
CA GLY A 424 -2.33 -39.29 -1.46
C GLY A 424 -1.68 -39.50 -2.83
N TYR A 425 -1.71 -38.49 -3.69
CA TYR A 425 -1.09 -38.55 -5.01
C TYR A 425 0.43 -38.78 -4.94
N PHE A 426 1.14 -37.93 -4.18
CA PHE A 426 2.59 -38.05 -4.07
C PHE A 426 3.03 -39.27 -3.28
N LYS A 427 2.24 -39.75 -2.30
CA LYS A 427 2.48 -41.04 -1.63
C LYS A 427 2.44 -42.21 -2.61
N ASN A 428 1.46 -42.24 -3.51
CA ASN A 428 1.37 -43.29 -4.53
C ASN A 428 2.55 -43.24 -5.51
N ILE A 429 2.96 -42.04 -5.95
CA ILE A 429 4.15 -41.88 -6.80
C ILE A 429 5.40 -42.37 -6.06
N GLY A 430 5.57 -41.95 -4.80
CA GLY A 430 6.68 -42.37 -3.94
C GLY A 430 6.81 -43.88 -3.88
N GLN A 431 5.71 -44.61 -3.67
CA GLN A 431 5.71 -46.08 -3.58
C GLN A 431 6.16 -46.78 -4.87
N THR A 432 6.02 -46.14 -6.03
CA THR A 432 6.40 -46.73 -7.32
C THR A 432 7.85 -46.45 -7.73
N LYS A 433 8.46 -45.41 -7.16
CA LYS A 433 9.78 -44.90 -7.54
C LYS A 433 10.81 -45.16 -6.45
N THR A 434 12.07 -45.32 -6.85
CA THR A 434 13.19 -45.31 -5.89
C THR A 434 13.54 -43.88 -5.48
N LEU A 435 14.27 -43.70 -4.37
CA LEU A 435 14.72 -42.37 -3.95
C LEU A 435 15.54 -41.65 -5.03
N ILE A 436 16.37 -42.38 -5.77
CA ILE A 436 17.23 -41.83 -6.83
C ILE A 436 16.40 -41.38 -8.03
N GLU A 437 15.44 -42.21 -8.46
CA GLU A 437 14.52 -41.86 -9.54
C GLU A 437 13.71 -40.61 -9.20
N LEU A 438 13.29 -40.45 -7.94
CA LEU A 438 12.52 -39.29 -7.50
C LEU A 438 13.32 -37.96 -7.58
N VAL A 439 14.65 -38.03 -7.48
CA VAL A 439 15.55 -36.87 -7.65
C VAL A 439 15.93 -36.65 -9.12
N GLN A 440 16.22 -37.72 -9.87
CA GLN A 440 16.66 -37.62 -11.27
C GLN A 440 15.50 -37.29 -12.23
N ASP A 441 14.34 -37.92 -12.04
CA ASP A 441 13.15 -37.74 -12.88
C ASP A 441 12.27 -36.56 -12.39
N ARG A 442 12.79 -35.66 -11.54
CA ARG A 442 12.00 -34.58 -10.91
C ARG A 442 11.15 -33.82 -11.93
N SER A 443 11.74 -33.41 -13.05
CA SER A 443 11.05 -32.63 -14.08
C SER A 443 9.88 -33.37 -14.72
N SER A 444 10.03 -34.66 -15.01
CA SER A 444 8.96 -35.46 -15.62
C SER A 444 7.85 -35.77 -14.61
N ILE A 445 8.21 -36.02 -13.34
CA ILE A 445 7.24 -36.17 -12.25
C ILE A 445 6.43 -34.89 -12.07
N GLN A 446 7.06 -33.72 -12.13
CA GLN A 446 6.36 -32.43 -12.03
C GLN A 446 5.38 -32.20 -13.19
N GLU A 447 5.79 -32.51 -14.42
CA GLU A 447 4.94 -32.34 -15.61
C GLU A 447 3.73 -33.27 -15.57
N GLN A 448 3.96 -34.55 -15.25
CA GLN A 448 2.89 -35.54 -15.09
C GLN A 448 1.95 -35.17 -13.94
N ALA A 449 2.50 -34.81 -12.77
CA ALA A 449 1.73 -34.37 -11.62
C ALA A 449 0.87 -33.16 -11.96
N SER A 450 1.43 -32.16 -12.65
CA SER A 450 0.70 -30.96 -13.05
C SER A 450 -0.47 -31.29 -13.98
N SER A 451 -0.29 -32.18 -14.97
CA SER A 451 -1.36 -32.58 -15.88
C SER A 451 -2.49 -33.35 -15.17
N GLU A 452 -2.14 -34.38 -14.40
CA GLU A 452 -3.13 -35.22 -13.72
C GLU A 452 -3.85 -34.46 -12.58
N MET A 453 -3.12 -33.62 -11.83
CA MET A 453 -3.74 -32.78 -10.81
C MET A 453 -4.64 -31.72 -11.43
N LYS A 454 -4.31 -31.17 -12.60
CA LYS A 454 -5.16 -30.18 -13.27
C LYS A 454 -6.56 -30.72 -13.58
N GLU A 455 -6.68 -31.98 -13.96
CA GLU A 455 -7.98 -32.62 -14.16
C GLU A 455 -8.76 -32.76 -12.85
N LYS A 456 -8.08 -33.19 -11.78
CA LYS A 456 -8.71 -33.33 -10.47
C LYS A 456 -9.12 -31.99 -9.85
N PHE A 457 -8.31 -30.93 -10.02
CA PHE A 457 -8.62 -29.57 -9.54
C PHE A 457 -9.83 -28.96 -10.26
N LYS A 458 -10.01 -29.26 -11.56
CA LYS A 458 -11.21 -28.83 -12.31
C LYS A 458 -12.51 -29.38 -11.71
N LEU A 459 -12.50 -30.57 -11.10
CA LEU A 459 -13.67 -31.13 -10.40
C LEU A 459 -14.07 -30.33 -9.15
N TYR A 460 -13.18 -29.49 -8.66
CA TYR A 460 -13.40 -28.57 -7.54
C TYR A 460 -13.59 -27.13 -8.00
N ASP A 461 -13.77 -26.91 -9.30
CA ASP A 461 -13.87 -25.57 -9.91
C ASP A 461 -12.62 -24.68 -9.69
N LEU A 462 -11.46 -25.32 -9.48
CA LEU A 462 -10.17 -24.65 -9.31
C LEU A 462 -9.33 -24.74 -10.58
N GLU A 463 -8.50 -23.72 -10.81
CA GLU A 463 -7.57 -23.69 -11.94
C GLU A 463 -6.14 -23.86 -11.44
N LEU A 464 -5.57 -25.04 -11.71
CA LEU A 464 -4.18 -25.33 -11.39
C LEU A 464 -3.25 -24.70 -12.43
N GLN A 465 -2.28 -23.92 -11.95
CA GLN A 465 -1.24 -23.31 -12.78
C GLN A 465 -0.02 -24.23 -12.86
N GLU A 466 0.58 -24.57 -11.72
CA GLU A 466 1.78 -25.41 -11.66
C GLU A 466 1.91 -26.14 -10.32
N VAL A 467 2.67 -27.25 -10.35
CA VAL A 467 3.06 -28.03 -9.18
C VAL A 467 4.58 -28.11 -9.13
N LEU A 468 5.16 -27.54 -8.09
CA LEU A 468 6.58 -27.53 -7.83
C LEU A 468 6.92 -28.54 -6.74
N ILE A 469 7.84 -29.44 -7.05
CA ILE A 469 8.36 -30.43 -6.11
C ILE A 469 9.74 -29.96 -5.69
N GLY A 470 10.03 -29.83 -4.41
CA GLY A 470 11.38 -29.52 -3.92
C GLY A 470 12.26 -30.76 -3.84
N THR A 471 13.51 -30.58 -3.42
CA THR A 471 14.42 -31.71 -3.19
C THR A 471 13.96 -32.50 -1.96
N PRO A 472 13.82 -33.83 -2.04
CA PRO A 472 13.48 -34.65 -0.88
C PRO A 472 14.53 -34.49 0.21
N ALA A 473 14.08 -34.21 1.43
CA ALA A 473 14.95 -34.12 2.60
C ALA A 473 14.86 -35.41 3.41
N ALA A 474 15.96 -35.77 4.06
CA ALA A 474 15.93 -36.84 5.05
C ALA A 474 14.95 -36.48 6.17
N SER A 475 14.10 -37.42 6.56
CA SER A 475 13.35 -37.28 7.81
C SER A 475 14.34 -37.21 8.97
N SER A 476 13.96 -36.58 10.09
CA SER A 476 14.80 -36.43 11.29
C SER A 476 15.34 -37.77 11.85
N THR A 477 14.78 -38.89 11.40
CA THR A 477 15.07 -40.24 11.89
C THR A 477 16.15 -40.96 11.06
N ASP A 478 16.37 -40.63 9.78
CA ASP A 478 17.27 -41.41 8.91
C ASP A 478 18.33 -40.59 8.15
N LYS A 479 19.51 -40.46 8.77
CA LYS A 479 20.70 -39.78 8.18
C LYS A 479 21.32 -40.52 6.99
N ARG A 480 20.87 -41.74 6.65
CA ARG A 480 21.44 -42.52 5.54
C ARG A 480 21.11 -41.91 4.18
N ILE A 481 19.99 -41.19 4.08
CA ILE A 481 19.56 -40.49 2.87
C ILE A 481 20.58 -39.42 2.48
N ASP A 482 21.00 -38.58 3.43
CA ASP A 482 21.99 -37.51 3.19
C ASP A 482 23.35 -38.08 2.77
N LEU A 483 23.77 -39.20 3.37
CA LEU A 483 25.00 -39.90 3.01
C LEU A 483 24.95 -40.45 1.57
N ILE A 484 23.83 -41.02 1.14
CA ILE A 484 23.67 -41.53 -0.23
C ILE A 484 23.65 -40.38 -1.24
N LEU A 485 22.94 -39.29 -0.94
CA LEU A 485 22.92 -38.10 -1.80
C LEU A 485 24.31 -37.47 -1.92
N ALA A 486 25.07 -37.40 -0.82
CA ALA A 486 26.46 -36.96 -0.84
C ALA A 486 27.34 -37.89 -1.69
N GLN A 487 27.23 -39.20 -1.52
CA GLN A 487 27.98 -40.18 -2.32
C GLN A 487 27.64 -40.12 -3.82
N LEU A 488 26.37 -39.90 -4.18
CA LEU A 488 25.96 -39.74 -5.58
C LEU A 488 26.52 -38.46 -6.18
N ARG A 489 26.51 -37.35 -5.43
CA ARG A 489 27.15 -36.10 -5.84
C ARG A 489 28.64 -36.31 -6.07
N ASP A 490 29.32 -36.96 -5.14
CA ASP A 490 30.76 -37.22 -5.23
C ASP A 490 31.09 -38.17 -6.40
N ARG A 491 30.25 -39.18 -6.66
CA ARG A 491 30.36 -40.05 -7.84
C ARG A 491 30.18 -39.26 -9.14
N GLN A 492 29.22 -38.34 -9.20
CA GLN A 492 29.00 -37.51 -10.39
C GLN A 492 30.18 -36.57 -10.65
N VAL A 493 30.72 -35.96 -9.59
CA VAL A 493 31.94 -35.14 -9.68
C VAL A 493 33.11 -35.98 -10.19
N ALA A 494 33.31 -37.18 -9.64
CA ALA A 494 34.37 -38.08 -10.08
C ALA A 494 34.23 -38.49 -11.56
N LEU A 495 33.01 -38.73 -12.05
CA LEU A 495 32.75 -39.03 -13.46
C LEU A 495 33.10 -37.85 -14.37
N GLU A 496 32.73 -36.63 -13.99
CA GLU A 496 33.11 -35.42 -14.72
C GLU A 496 34.63 -35.16 -14.67
N GLU A 497 35.29 -35.47 -13.56
CA GLU A 497 36.74 -35.45 -13.45
C GLU A 497 37.41 -36.49 -14.36
N ILE A 498 36.87 -37.72 -14.45
CA ILE A 498 37.36 -38.75 -15.37
C ILE A 498 37.24 -38.27 -16.81
N LYS A 499 36.08 -37.76 -17.24
CA LYS A 499 35.89 -37.20 -18.58
C LYS A 499 36.87 -36.06 -18.87
N THR A 500 37.08 -35.18 -17.89
CA THR A 500 38.03 -34.07 -18.00
C THR A 500 39.47 -34.57 -18.12
N ASN A 501 39.84 -35.59 -17.34
CA ASN A 501 41.18 -36.18 -17.37
C ASN A 501 41.43 -36.98 -18.65
N GLU A 502 40.45 -37.73 -19.15
CA GLU A 502 40.52 -38.39 -20.46
C GLU A 502 40.68 -37.37 -21.60
N ALA A 503 39.94 -36.26 -21.55
CA ALA A 503 40.09 -35.18 -22.52
C ALA A 503 41.50 -34.54 -22.45
N LYS A 504 42.04 -34.33 -21.25
CA LYS A 504 43.42 -33.86 -21.03
C LYS A 504 44.46 -34.85 -21.56
N GLN A 505 44.28 -36.15 -21.31
CA GLN A 505 45.18 -37.20 -21.80
C GLN A 505 45.19 -37.24 -23.33
N LYS A 506 44.02 -37.26 -23.98
CA LYS A 506 43.91 -37.21 -25.45
C LYS A 506 44.56 -35.95 -26.03
N SER A 507 44.44 -34.81 -25.36
CA SER A 507 45.11 -33.57 -25.79
C SER A 507 46.62 -33.65 -25.62
N ALA A 508 47.11 -34.23 -24.52
CA ALA A 508 48.54 -34.39 -24.26
C ALA A 508 49.21 -35.41 -25.21
N GLU A 509 48.54 -36.51 -25.52
CA GLU A 509 48.99 -37.49 -26.52
C GLU A 509 49.10 -36.87 -27.91
N LYS A 510 48.06 -36.13 -28.36
CA LYS A 510 48.11 -35.38 -29.62
C LYS A 510 49.24 -34.35 -29.64
N GLN A 511 49.47 -33.66 -28.53
CA GLN A 511 50.58 -32.69 -28.42
C GLN A 511 51.93 -33.40 -28.50
N ARG A 512 52.06 -34.59 -27.90
CA ARG A 512 53.29 -35.41 -27.96
C ARG A 512 53.56 -35.91 -29.37
N GLU A 513 52.54 -36.43 -30.06
CA GLU A 513 52.64 -36.87 -31.45
C GLU A 513 53.04 -35.72 -32.38
N LEU A 514 52.45 -34.54 -32.22
CA LEU A 514 52.81 -33.35 -32.99
C LEU A 514 54.28 -32.97 -32.75
N ASN A 515 54.74 -33.00 -31.50
CA ASN A 515 56.14 -32.69 -31.16
C ASN A 515 57.12 -33.75 -31.68
N GLU A 516 56.78 -35.04 -31.62
CA GLU A 516 57.58 -36.11 -32.21
C GLU A 516 57.68 -35.98 -33.74
N ALA A 517 56.59 -35.59 -34.41
CA ALA A 517 56.58 -35.33 -35.85
C ALA A 517 57.45 -34.10 -36.23
N ILE A 518 57.39 -33.03 -35.44
CA ILE A 518 58.26 -31.85 -35.61
C ILE A 518 59.73 -32.23 -35.41
N ALA A 519 60.07 -33.01 -34.37
CA ALA A 519 61.43 -33.44 -34.09
C ALA A 519 62.01 -34.34 -35.19
N LYS A 520 61.22 -35.29 -35.71
CA LYS A 520 61.63 -36.13 -36.86
C LYS A 520 61.86 -35.31 -38.13
N SER A 521 61.01 -34.32 -38.40
CA SER A 521 61.16 -33.44 -39.56
C SER A 521 62.42 -32.57 -39.46
N ALA A 522 62.71 -32.03 -38.27
CA ALA A 522 63.91 -31.24 -38.02
C ALA A 522 65.20 -32.08 -38.14
N ALA A 523 65.21 -33.33 -37.66
CA ALA A 523 66.34 -34.23 -37.80
C ALA A 523 66.61 -34.59 -39.28
N GLN A 524 65.56 -34.81 -40.07
CA GLN A 524 65.67 -35.09 -41.50
C GLN A 524 66.22 -33.87 -42.28
N ALA A 525 65.81 -32.67 -41.91
CA ALA A 525 66.34 -31.42 -42.50
C ALA A 525 67.84 -31.27 -42.24
N ALA A 526 68.31 -31.55 -41.03
CA ALA A 526 69.74 -31.49 -40.68
C ALA A 526 70.60 -32.52 -41.45
N LEU A 527 70.07 -33.74 -41.65
CA LEU A 527 70.74 -34.80 -42.41
C LEU A 527 70.86 -34.45 -43.91
N THR A 528 69.82 -33.82 -44.46
CA THR A 528 69.80 -33.38 -45.87
C THR A 528 70.80 -32.25 -46.11
N GLN A 529 70.90 -31.30 -45.18
CA GLN A 529 71.87 -30.20 -45.23
C GLN A 529 73.32 -30.72 -45.25
N SER A 530 73.63 -31.71 -44.42
CA SER A 530 74.98 -32.31 -44.34
C SER A 530 75.41 -32.99 -45.66
N SER A 531 74.48 -33.65 -46.36
CA SER A 531 74.73 -34.26 -47.67
C SER A 531 74.97 -33.23 -48.77
N ILE A 532 74.27 -32.10 -48.72
CA ILE A 532 74.44 -30.99 -49.67
C ILE A 532 75.80 -30.32 -49.45
N ASP A 533 76.23 -30.12 -48.20
CA ASP A 533 77.51 -29.50 -47.88
C ASP A 533 78.72 -30.36 -48.32
N THR A 534 78.61 -31.70 -48.26
CA THR A 534 79.66 -32.61 -48.75
C THR A 534 79.78 -32.58 -50.28
N GLU A 535 78.66 -32.46 -51.00
CA GLU A 535 78.63 -32.36 -52.46
C GLU A 535 79.16 -31.00 -52.96
N ILE A 536 78.90 -29.93 -52.19
CA ILE A 536 79.49 -28.60 -52.44
C ILE A 536 81.01 -28.63 -52.24
N ALA A 537 81.52 -29.36 -51.25
CA ALA A 537 82.97 -29.48 -51.00
C ALA A 537 83.71 -30.26 -52.11
N ASP A 538 83.13 -31.36 -52.62
CA ASP A 538 83.72 -32.14 -53.73
C ASP A 538 83.78 -31.32 -55.04
N ASN A 539 82.71 -30.56 -55.32
CA ASN A 539 82.67 -29.64 -56.46
C ASN A 539 83.67 -28.47 -56.32
N LYS A 540 83.88 -27.98 -55.09
CA LYS A 540 84.88 -26.95 -54.80
C LYS A 540 86.30 -27.45 -55.07
N GLY A 541 86.63 -28.68 -54.66
CA GLY A 541 87.95 -29.29 -54.91
C GLY A 541 88.28 -29.45 -56.41
N LYS A 542 87.29 -29.84 -57.24
CA LYS A 542 87.44 -29.90 -58.70
C LYS A 542 87.57 -28.52 -59.36
N SER A 543 87.03 -27.48 -58.73
CA SER A 543 87.12 -26.10 -59.22
C SER A 543 88.47 -25.44 -58.88
N GLU A 544 89.03 -25.69 -57.69
CA GLU A 544 90.30 -25.12 -57.23
C GLU A 544 91.50 -25.65 -58.02
N LEU A 545 91.48 -26.93 -58.43
CA LEU A 545 92.54 -27.51 -59.27
C LEU A 545 92.61 -26.85 -60.67
N ARG A 546 91.45 -26.56 -61.28
CA ARG A 546 91.37 -25.80 -62.56
C ARG A 546 91.74 -24.33 -62.38
N LEU A 547 91.45 -23.75 -61.21
CA LEU A 547 91.81 -22.37 -60.87
C LEU A 547 93.32 -22.23 -60.68
N ALA A 548 94.00 -23.21 -60.09
CA ALA A 548 95.46 -23.21 -59.91
C ALA A 548 96.21 -23.27 -61.25
N GLU A 549 95.76 -24.10 -62.20
CA GLU A 549 96.35 -24.19 -63.55
C GLU A 549 96.13 -22.89 -64.37
N GLN A 550 94.94 -22.29 -64.29
CA GLN A 550 94.67 -21.00 -64.95
C GLN A 550 95.40 -19.82 -64.29
N LEU A 551 95.61 -19.85 -62.97
CA LEU A 551 96.34 -18.82 -62.24
C LEU A 551 97.83 -18.83 -62.58
N ALA A 552 98.48 -19.98 -62.78
CA ALA A 552 99.87 -20.03 -63.25
C ALA A 552 100.04 -19.34 -64.63
N LEU A 553 99.10 -19.59 -65.55
CA LEU A 553 99.05 -18.98 -66.89
C LEU A 553 98.69 -17.49 -66.86
N LYS A 554 97.85 -17.07 -65.92
CA LYS A 554 97.39 -15.69 -65.73
C LYS A 554 98.44 -14.81 -65.03
N THR A 555 99.26 -15.38 -64.14
CA THR A 555 100.31 -14.65 -63.39
C THR A 555 101.51 -14.29 -64.26
N GLN A 556 101.86 -15.10 -65.28
CA GLN A 556 102.84 -14.72 -66.31
C GLN A 556 102.35 -13.56 -67.20
N LYS A 557 101.06 -13.54 -67.58
CA LYS A 557 100.48 -12.50 -68.43
C LYS A 557 100.12 -11.20 -67.69
N LEU A 558 99.91 -11.26 -66.37
CA LEU A 558 99.68 -10.07 -65.52
C LEU A 558 100.96 -9.31 -65.17
N ALA A 559 102.10 -9.98 -65.04
CA ALA A 559 103.39 -9.32 -64.81
C ALA A 559 103.83 -8.39 -65.96
N GLU A 560 103.34 -8.65 -67.18
CA GLU A 560 103.59 -7.84 -68.38
C GLU A 560 102.53 -6.72 -68.57
N ALA A 561 101.31 -6.93 -68.07
CA ALA A 561 100.21 -5.96 -68.12
C ALA A 561 100.24 -4.92 -66.98
N ASP A 562 100.78 -5.26 -65.81
CA ASP A 562 100.84 -4.37 -64.63
C ASP A 562 101.83 -3.21 -64.78
N LYS A 563 102.73 -3.26 -65.77
CA LYS A 563 103.61 -2.12 -66.13
C LYS A 563 102.89 -1.05 -66.98
N TYR A 564 101.79 -1.43 -67.65
CA TYR A 564 101.03 -0.56 -68.56
C TYR A 564 99.73 -0.01 -67.94
N LYS A 565 99.19 -0.67 -66.90
CA LYS A 565 97.98 -0.20 -66.18
C LYS A 565 98.23 0.87 -65.12
N ARG A 566 99.40 0.89 -64.46
CA ARG A 566 99.70 1.90 -63.41
C ARG A 566 99.81 3.34 -63.94
N THR A 567 100.02 3.53 -65.25
CA THR A 567 100.06 4.86 -65.89
C THR A 567 98.69 5.34 -66.36
N GLN A 568 97.72 4.44 -66.59
CA GLN A 568 96.37 4.78 -67.07
C GLN A 568 95.33 4.89 -65.94
N GLU A 569 95.52 4.19 -64.81
CA GLU A 569 94.62 4.26 -63.64
C GLU A 569 94.77 5.56 -62.82
N ALA A 570 95.85 6.33 -63.02
CA ALA A 570 96.01 7.65 -62.43
C ALA A 570 95.09 8.72 -63.06
N ASP A 571 94.79 8.62 -64.36
CA ASP A 571 94.01 9.61 -65.09
C ASP A 571 92.50 9.30 -65.10
N ALA A 572 92.12 8.02 -65.05
CA ALA A 572 90.72 7.61 -64.97
C ALA A 572 90.06 7.84 -63.58
N SER A 573 90.86 7.91 -62.51
CA SER A 573 90.38 8.08 -61.13
C SER A 573 90.00 9.52 -60.75
N ARG A 574 90.32 10.51 -61.60
CA ARG A 574 89.85 11.90 -61.42
C ARG A 574 88.44 12.13 -61.98
N TYR A 575 88.07 11.50 -63.09
CA TYR A 575 86.78 11.72 -63.73
C TYR A 575 85.62 10.92 -63.10
N THR A 576 85.89 9.79 -62.44
CA THR A 576 84.86 8.99 -61.75
C THR A 576 84.45 9.59 -60.39
N LYS A 577 85.38 10.26 -59.68
CA LYS A 577 85.09 10.93 -58.41
C LYS A 577 84.20 12.17 -58.55
N GLU A 578 84.21 12.83 -59.69
CA GLU A 578 83.39 14.03 -59.96
C GLU A 578 81.93 13.65 -60.33
N ALA A 579 81.73 12.49 -60.96
CA ALA A 579 80.41 11.96 -61.29
C ALA A 579 79.66 11.36 -60.08
N GLU A 580 80.37 10.70 -59.15
CA GLU A 580 79.77 10.17 -57.91
C GLU A 580 79.36 11.29 -56.92
N ALA A 581 80.06 12.43 -56.92
CA ALA A 581 79.70 13.59 -56.10
C ALA A 581 78.38 14.24 -56.53
N ALA A 582 78.09 14.29 -57.84
CA ALA A 582 76.85 14.87 -58.37
C ALA A 582 75.62 13.94 -58.18
N ALA A 583 75.81 12.62 -58.18
CA ALA A 583 74.75 11.64 -57.96
C ALA A 583 74.31 11.55 -56.48
N ASN A 584 75.25 11.65 -55.54
CA ASN A 584 74.96 11.58 -54.10
C ASN A 584 74.28 12.85 -53.55
N ALA A 585 74.49 14.01 -54.16
CA ALA A 585 73.77 15.25 -53.80
C ALA A 585 72.27 15.19 -54.15
N LYS A 586 71.91 14.55 -55.27
CA LYS A 586 70.51 14.44 -55.72
C LYS A 586 69.72 13.37 -54.97
N ALA A 587 70.39 12.32 -54.51
CA ALA A 587 69.80 11.27 -53.66
C ALA A 587 69.53 11.74 -52.22
N THR A 588 70.29 12.72 -51.71
CA THR A 588 70.08 13.29 -50.37
C THR A 588 68.91 14.28 -50.32
N GLU A 589 68.66 15.07 -51.38
CA GLU A 589 67.44 15.90 -51.49
C GLU A 589 66.14 15.07 -51.57
N LEU A 590 66.15 13.97 -52.33
CA LEU A 590 64.98 13.08 -52.45
C LEU A 590 64.66 12.35 -51.13
N ASN A 591 65.68 11.96 -50.36
CA ASN A 591 65.48 11.35 -49.04
C ASN A 591 65.09 12.38 -47.97
N ALA A 592 65.58 13.62 -48.06
CA ALA A 592 65.15 14.70 -47.16
C ALA A 592 63.68 15.08 -47.37
N THR A 593 63.22 15.13 -48.62
CA THR A 593 61.81 15.42 -48.95
C THR A 593 60.85 14.27 -48.62
N ALA A 594 61.28 13.01 -48.78
CA ALA A 594 60.52 11.85 -48.36
C ALA A 594 60.35 11.78 -46.83
N ASN A 595 61.43 12.03 -46.07
CA ASN A 595 61.39 12.03 -44.61
C ASN A 595 60.59 13.21 -44.04
N ALA A 596 60.66 14.40 -44.67
CA ALA A 596 59.84 15.55 -44.27
C ALA A 596 58.34 15.24 -44.40
N LYS A 597 57.94 14.57 -45.49
CA LYS A 597 56.55 14.20 -45.75
C LYS A 597 56.03 13.07 -44.84
N GLN A 598 56.91 12.15 -44.46
CA GLN A 598 56.59 11.08 -43.50
C GLN A 598 56.40 11.63 -42.08
N VAL A 599 57.23 12.59 -41.66
CA VAL A 599 57.10 13.27 -40.36
C VAL A 599 55.86 14.17 -40.30
N GLU A 600 55.47 14.83 -41.40
CA GLU A 600 54.23 15.63 -41.47
C GLU A 600 52.97 14.75 -41.40
N LEU A 601 52.99 13.58 -42.05
CA LEU A 601 51.92 12.58 -41.95
C LEU A 601 51.84 11.93 -40.55
N GLN A 602 52.97 11.70 -39.88
CA GLN A 602 52.96 11.23 -38.49
C GLN A 602 52.51 12.31 -37.51
N ALA A 603 52.95 13.56 -37.69
CA ALA A 603 52.57 14.68 -36.84
C ALA A 603 51.07 15.01 -36.98
N SER A 604 50.50 14.93 -38.17
CA SER A 604 49.05 15.11 -38.38
C SER A 604 48.22 13.93 -37.84
N ALA A 605 48.72 12.69 -37.95
CA ALA A 605 48.08 11.53 -37.33
C ALA A 605 48.14 11.57 -35.79
N GLU A 606 49.26 12.02 -35.22
CA GLU A 606 49.40 12.22 -33.77
C GLU A 606 48.58 13.40 -33.27
N ALA A 607 48.49 14.51 -34.02
CA ALA A 607 47.61 15.62 -33.70
C ALA A 607 46.13 15.20 -33.68
N PHE A 608 45.68 14.39 -34.65
CA PHE A 608 44.32 13.87 -34.68
C PHE A 608 44.05 12.89 -33.52
N LYS A 609 45.02 12.05 -33.17
CA LYS A 609 44.91 11.14 -32.02
C LYS A 609 44.90 11.91 -30.69
N LEU A 610 45.71 12.95 -30.56
CA LEU A 610 45.77 13.82 -29.38
C LEU A 610 44.50 14.67 -29.24
N GLU A 611 43.90 15.14 -30.33
CA GLU A 611 42.60 15.84 -30.31
C GLU A 611 41.46 14.89 -29.89
N LYS A 612 41.43 13.66 -30.40
CA LYS A 612 40.42 12.67 -30.02
C LYS A 612 40.58 12.15 -28.60
N VAL A 613 41.81 11.95 -28.13
CA VAL A 613 42.10 11.61 -26.73
C VAL A 613 41.82 12.80 -25.82
N GLY A 614 42.15 14.03 -26.24
CA GLY A 614 41.90 15.26 -25.50
C GLY A 614 40.41 15.58 -25.34
N THR A 615 39.61 15.39 -26.39
CA THR A 615 38.14 15.55 -26.33
C THR A 615 37.49 14.46 -25.47
N ALA A 616 37.96 13.22 -25.54
CA ALA A 616 37.50 12.14 -24.65
C ALA A 616 37.90 12.36 -23.19
N GLN A 617 39.11 12.84 -22.94
CA GLN A 617 39.59 13.19 -21.59
C GLN A 617 38.87 14.43 -21.05
N ALA A 618 38.56 15.44 -21.87
CA ALA A 618 37.76 16.59 -21.45
C ALA A 618 36.32 16.20 -21.08
N PHE A 619 35.72 15.25 -21.81
CA PHE A 619 34.40 14.72 -21.49
C PHE A 619 34.44 13.92 -20.17
N ASN A 620 35.45 13.07 -19.99
CA ASN A 620 35.63 12.28 -18.77
C ASN A 620 35.97 13.16 -17.56
N ILE A 621 36.79 14.20 -17.72
CA ILE A 621 37.07 15.19 -16.68
C ILE A 621 35.83 16.00 -16.33
N LYS A 622 34.96 16.35 -17.30
CA LYS A 622 33.70 17.03 -17.01
C LYS A 622 32.73 16.15 -16.22
N GLU A 623 32.58 14.89 -16.59
CA GLU A 623 31.76 13.91 -15.87
C GLU A 623 32.31 13.62 -14.46
N VAL A 624 33.62 13.40 -14.34
CA VAL A 624 34.29 13.20 -13.04
C VAL A 624 34.26 14.46 -12.18
N ALA A 625 34.40 15.66 -12.76
CA ALA A 625 34.27 16.93 -12.05
C ALA A 625 32.83 17.17 -11.56
N GLN A 626 31.82 16.80 -12.36
CA GLN A 626 30.42 16.93 -11.98
C GLN A 626 30.06 15.91 -10.88
N ALA A 627 30.56 14.68 -10.97
CA ALA A 627 30.41 13.66 -9.93
C ALA A 627 31.15 14.01 -8.63
N THR A 628 32.34 14.60 -8.71
CA THR A 628 33.11 15.06 -7.53
C THR A 628 32.49 16.32 -6.91
N ALA A 629 31.91 17.23 -7.70
CA ALA A 629 31.16 18.37 -7.16
C ALA A 629 29.86 17.92 -6.46
N GLU A 630 29.16 16.92 -6.97
CA GLU A 630 28.01 16.30 -6.29
C GLU A 630 28.42 15.53 -5.02
N GLN A 631 29.56 14.85 -5.04
CA GLN A 631 30.11 14.19 -3.86
C GLN A 631 30.54 15.22 -2.80
N GLU A 632 31.19 16.32 -3.20
CA GLU A 632 31.68 17.36 -2.29
C GLU A 632 30.54 18.20 -1.72
N THR A 633 29.48 18.47 -2.49
CA THR A 633 28.24 19.08 -1.96
C THR A 633 27.51 18.16 -0.98
N LYS A 634 27.40 16.85 -1.25
CA LYS A 634 26.80 15.88 -0.31
C LYS A 634 27.64 15.70 0.96
N VAL A 635 28.97 15.63 0.83
CA VAL A 635 29.90 15.59 1.97
C VAL A 635 29.91 16.93 2.73
N GLY A 636 29.76 18.06 2.03
CA GLY A 636 29.63 19.39 2.63
C GLY A 636 28.34 19.56 3.43
N ILE A 637 27.21 19.07 2.90
CA ILE A 637 25.93 19.02 3.63
C ILE A 637 26.04 18.10 4.86
N ALA A 638 26.67 16.93 4.72
CA ALA A 638 26.87 16.00 5.84
C ALA A 638 27.84 16.55 6.90
N LYS A 639 28.91 17.24 6.51
CA LYS A 639 29.81 17.93 7.43
C LYS A 639 29.14 19.14 8.09
N GLY A 640 28.27 19.84 7.37
CA GLY A 640 27.48 20.95 7.91
C GLY A 640 26.44 20.48 8.93
N THR A 641 25.75 19.36 8.69
CA THR A 641 24.82 18.77 9.67
C THR A 641 25.55 18.19 10.87
N ALA A 642 26.71 17.56 10.67
CA ALA A 642 27.57 17.09 11.77
C ALA A 642 28.18 18.24 12.58
N ALA A 643 28.63 19.33 11.93
CA ALA A 643 29.12 20.52 12.61
C ALA A 643 28.01 21.24 13.38
N LYS A 644 26.80 21.32 12.83
CA LYS A 644 25.63 21.85 13.53
C LYS A 644 25.29 21.01 14.76
N ALA A 645 25.28 19.68 14.62
CA ALA A 645 25.08 18.76 15.74
C ALA A 645 26.19 18.85 16.80
N LEU A 646 27.45 19.09 16.39
CA LEU A 646 28.58 19.30 17.31
C LEU A 646 28.48 20.66 18.03
N VAL A 647 28.05 21.73 17.35
CA VAL A 647 27.81 23.04 17.98
C VAL A 647 26.66 22.96 18.99
N ASP A 648 25.60 22.20 18.67
CA ASP A 648 24.47 21.95 19.57
C ASP A 648 24.87 21.05 20.76
N ALA A 649 25.87 20.17 20.59
CA ALA A 649 26.37 19.27 21.65
C ALA A 649 27.45 19.90 22.55
N TYR A 650 28.21 20.90 22.07
CA TYR A 650 29.32 21.52 22.81
C TYR A 650 28.98 22.88 23.47
N GLY A 651 27.73 23.34 23.42
CA GLY A 651 27.26 24.44 24.28
C GLY A 651 27.77 25.85 23.91
N GLY A 652 28.05 26.09 22.62
CA GLY A 652 28.33 27.43 22.10
C GLY A 652 29.81 27.76 21.80
N PRO A 653 30.10 28.91 21.15
CA PRO A 653 31.31 29.10 20.34
C PRO A 653 32.60 29.44 21.11
N GLU A 654 32.54 29.65 22.42
CA GLU A 654 33.66 30.24 23.18
C GLU A 654 34.77 29.24 23.54
N LEU A 655 34.50 27.93 23.60
CA LEU A 655 35.48 26.92 24.01
C LEU A 655 36.37 26.41 22.86
N GLN A 656 35.92 26.50 21.61
CA GLN A 656 36.69 26.03 20.45
C GLN A 656 37.87 26.97 20.13
N ILE A 657 37.72 28.25 20.44
CA ILE A 657 38.76 29.27 20.21
C ILE A 657 39.97 29.02 21.13
N GLN A 658 39.75 28.64 22.39
CA GLN A 658 40.86 28.41 23.34
C GLN A 658 41.76 27.23 22.94
N GLN A 659 41.18 26.15 22.37
CA GLN A 659 41.96 24.99 21.93
C GLN A 659 42.78 25.30 20.66
N SER A 660 42.22 26.11 19.74
CA SER A 660 42.89 26.52 18.51
C SER A 660 44.08 27.47 18.74
N VAL A 661 43.98 28.36 19.74
CA VAL A 661 45.07 29.28 20.10
C VAL A 661 46.25 28.53 20.71
N LEU A 662 46.00 27.48 21.50
CA LEU A 662 47.05 26.63 22.10
C LEU A 662 47.80 25.80 21.05
N THR A 663 47.12 25.33 20.00
CA THR A 663 47.76 24.57 18.91
C THR A 663 48.57 25.47 17.99
N ALA A 664 48.05 26.67 17.65
CA ALA A 664 48.78 27.65 16.84
C ALA A 664 50.04 28.19 17.54
N PHE A 665 50.04 28.33 18.86
CA PHE A 665 51.21 28.76 19.63
C PHE A 665 52.32 27.69 19.66
N ALA A 666 51.96 26.40 19.68
CA ALA A 666 52.93 25.29 19.65
C ALA A 666 53.60 25.14 18.28
N GLU A 667 52.90 25.47 17.20
CA GLU A 667 53.40 25.33 15.83
C GLU A 667 54.34 26.49 15.42
N ALA A 668 54.10 27.70 15.94
CA ALA A 668 54.94 28.88 15.70
C ALA A 668 56.36 28.78 16.31
N LEU A 669 56.53 28.04 17.42
CA LEU A 669 57.86 27.77 18.00
C LEU A 669 58.67 26.74 17.21
N LYS A 670 58.00 25.86 16.46
CA LYS A 670 58.62 24.77 15.68
C LYS A 670 59.26 25.26 14.37
N ILE A 671 58.88 26.45 13.89
CA ILE A 671 59.27 26.98 12.56
C ILE A 671 60.36 28.07 12.65
N SER A 672 60.75 28.51 13.85
CA SER A 672 61.83 29.50 14.05
C SER A 672 63.22 28.86 13.89
N LYS A 673 63.76 28.88 12.65
CA LYS A 673 65.19 28.67 12.35
C LYS A 673 65.98 29.98 12.50
N SER A 674 66.79 30.10 13.55
CA SER A 674 67.94 31.02 13.59
C SER A 674 69.18 30.26 14.15
N PRO A 675 70.38 30.38 13.56
CA PRO A 675 71.41 29.34 13.62
C PRO A 675 72.48 29.56 14.70
N LEU A 676 72.95 28.48 15.35
CA LEU A 676 74.20 28.48 16.12
C LEU A 676 75.24 27.54 15.46
N VAL A 677 76.26 28.18 14.89
CA VAL A 677 77.60 27.72 14.48
C VAL A 677 77.79 27.07 13.08
N PRO A 678 78.69 27.61 12.23
CA PRO A 678 78.99 27.09 10.89
C PRO A 678 80.06 25.97 10.88
N GLN A 679 79.92 25.03 9.94
CA GLN A 679 80.94 24.02 9.60
C GLN A 679 81.78 24.48 8.40
N THR A 680 83.11 24.50 8.58
CA THR A 680 84.07 24.32 7.49
C THR A 680 85.15 23.34 7.95
N VAL A 681 85.41 22.37 7.08
CA VAL A 681 86.33 21.23 7.17
C VAL A 681 87.79 21.70 7.04
N ILE A 682 88.76 21.03 7.71
CA ILE A 682 90.13 20.68 7.23
C ILE A 682 91.00 20.04 8.37
N MET A 683 91.63 18.90 8.03
CA MET A 683 92.87 18.26 8.54
C MET A 683 93.08 17.80 10.01
N GLY A 684 93.43 16.51 10.17
CA GLY A 684 94.59 16.06 10.95
C GLY A 684 94.39 15.52 12.38
N GLY A 685 94.74 14.25 12.58
CA GLY A 685 95.47 13.79 13.79
C GLY A 685 94.70 13.18 14.98
N ALA A 686 95.00 11.89 15.22
CA ALA A 686 95.20 11.17 16.50
C ALA A 686 94.17 11.20 17.68
N ASP A 687 93.76 9.99 18.06
CA ASP A 687 93.42 9.42 19.40
C ASP A 687 92.51 10.13 20.42
N GLY A 688 91.52 9.38 20.93
CA GLY A 688 91.10 9.43 22.36
C GLY A 688 89.64 9.79 22.75
N LYS A 689 88.78 8.76 22.86
CA LYS A 689 87.58 8.51 23.72
C LYS A 689 86.75 9.63 24.46
N THR A 690 85.44 9.66 24.12
CA THR A 690 84.16 9.72 24.93
C THR A 690 83.72 10.98 25.74
N PRO A 691 82.39 11.19 26.07
CA PRO A 691 81.13 10.52 25.65
C PRO A 691 79.92 11.43 25.26
N ASN A 692 78.84 10.78 24.80
CA ASN A 692 77.56 11.28 24.23
C ASN A 692 76.49 11.76 25.25
N ALA A 693 75.75 12.83 24.89
CA ALA A 693 74.53 13.30 25.56
C ALA A 693 73.21 12.88 24.86
N MET A 694 73.29 12.14 23.75
CA MET A 694 72.12 11.73 22.94
C MET A 694 71.46 10.42 23.42
N GLU A 695 72.18 9.59 24.18
CA GLU A 695 71.64 8.33 24.74
C GLU A 695 70.70 8.54 25.94
N SER A 696 70.75 9.69 26.60
CA SER A 696 69.86 9.99 27.74
C SER A 696 68.45 10.43 27.33
N ILE A 697 68.25 10.84 26.07
CA ILE A 697 66.96 11.35 25.58
C ILE A 697 66.19 10.25 24.84
N LEU A 698 66.90 9.31 24.21
CA LEU A 698 66.29 8.19 23.49
C LEU A 698 65.68 7.14 24.43
N SER A 699 66.22 6.98 25.63
CA SER A 699 65.70 6.08 26.68
C SER A 699 64.42 6.60 27.34
N MET A 700 64.22 7.92 27.42
CA MET A 700 63.00 8.52 27.97
C MET A 700 61.80 8.46 26.99
N ILE A 701 62.07 8.46 25.67
CA ILE A 701 61.03 8.39 24.61
C ILE A 701 60.54 6.95 24.39
N LEU A 702 61.41 5.95 24.52
CA LEU A 702 61.03 4.53 24.42
C LEU A 702 60.19 4.04 25.62
N ALA A 703 60.34 4.67 26.80
CA ALA A 703 59.52 4.35 27.97
C ALA A 703 58.06 4.84 27.85
N ASN A 704 57.78 5.86 27.04
CA ASN A 704 56.44 6.45 26.92
C ASN A 704 55.58 5.85 25.79
N MET A 705 56.15 5.11 24.84
CA MET A 705 55.40 4.44 23.76
C MET A 705 54.94 3.02 24.08
N ALA A 706 55.32 2.46 25.24
CA ALA A 706 55.03 1.07 25.60
C ALA A 706 53.71 0.85 26.38
N GLN A 707 52.94 1.89 26.69
CA GLN A 707 51.76 1.79 27.59
C GLN A 707 50.36 1.76 26.93
N SER A 708 50.19 1.82 25.60
CA SER A 708 48.82 1.94 25.03
C SER A 708 48.45 1.02 23.87
N LYS A 709 48.78 -0.28 23.93
CA LYS A 709 48.12 -1.31 23.09
C LYS A 709 47.87 -2.61 23.87
N ASN A 710 46.63 -2.83 24.32
CA ASN A 710 46.02 -4.16 24.45
C ASN A 710 44.49 -4.09 24.67
N SER A 711 43.71 -4.44 23.64
CA SER A 711 42.34 -5.04 23.62
C SER A 711 41.77 -4.85 22.20
N ILE A 712 41.89 -5.78 21.23
CA ILE A 712 41.27 -7.11 21.02
C ILE A 712 39.83 -7.05 20.43
N LEU A 713 39.76 -7.51 19.16
CA LEU A 713 38.76 -8.34 18.44
C LEU A 713 37.26 -7.97 18.37
N ASN A 714 36.69 -7.87 17.15
CA ASN A 714 35.85 -8.93 16.51
C ASN A 714 35.17 -8.48 15.19
N MET A 715 35.15 -9.39 14.21
CA MET A 715 34.43 -9.42 12.89
C MET A 715 32.89 -9.54 13.07
N PRO A 716 31.98 -9.36 12.05
CA PRO A 716 32.02 -10.03 10.72
C PRO A 716 31.42 -9.30 9.46
N ASP A 717 31.99 -9.68 8.31
CA ASP A 717 31.46 -10.26 7.05
C ASP A 717 29.96 -10.22 6.60
N ILE A 718 29.79 -10.22 5.25
CA ILE A 718 28.70 -10.79 4.39
C ILE A 718 27.57 -9.88 3.77
N LYS A 719 27.74 -9.64 2.46
CA LYS A 719 26.88 -9.87 1.26
C LYS A 719 25.49 -9.22 0.99
N GLU A 720 25.35 -8.89 -0.30
CA GLU A 720 24.24 -9.10 -1.28
C GLU A 720 22.88 -8.41 -1.11
N ALA A 721 22.48 -7.67 -2.17
CA ALA A 721 21.32 -7.95 -3.04
C ALA A 721 21.22 -6.82 -4.10
N ILE A 722 21.39 -7.05 -5.41
CA ILE A 722 20.54 -7.72 -6.43
C ILE A 722 19.64 -6.75 -7.23
N ILE A 723 19.67 -7.01 -8.54
CA ILE A 723 19.16 -6.38 -9.77
C ILE A 723 17.63 -6.61 -9.95
N PRO A 724 16.92 -5.92 -10.87
CA PRO A 724 16.43 -6.56 -12.12
C PRO A 724 16.57 -5.61 -13.35
N ASN A 725 17.06 -6.04 -14.52
CA ASN A 725 16.51 -6.89 -15.59
C ASN A 725 15.73 -6.10 -16.67
N ILE A 726 16.04 -6.36 -17.96
CA ILE A 726 15.14 -6.60 -19.11
C ILE A 726 15.80 -6.22 -20.45
N ASP A 727 16.00 -7.23 -21.30
CA ASP A 727 16.13 -7.17 -22.77
C ASP A 727 14.76 -7.01 -23.44
N ASN A 728 14.68 -6.22 -24.53
CA ASN A 728 14.26 -6.65 -25.88
C ASN A 728 13.71 -5.50 -26.76
N ASP A 729 14.23 -5.49 -27.99
CA ASP A 729 13.63 -5.14 -29.28
C ASP A 729 12.70 -3.92 -29.46
N ILE A 730 13.00 -3.12 -30.49
CA ILE A 730 12.15 -2.96 -31.68
C ILE A 730 12.92 -2.21 -32.78
N THR A 731 12.93 -2.84 -33.96
CA THR A 731 13.31 -2.31 -35.26
C THR A 731 12.23 -1.37 -35.81
N THR A 732 12.62 -0.33 -36.57
CA THR A 732 11.97 0.20 -37.82
C THR A 732 12.25 1.70 -38.00
N ASN A 733 13.04 2.10 -39.00
CA ASN A 733 12.49 2.58 -40.27
C ASN A 733 13.56 2.96 -41.30
N LYS A 734 13.31 2.52 -42.52
CA LYS A 734 14.02 2.81 -43.78
C LYS A 734 13.82 4.28 -44.18
N ALA A 735 14.82 4.89 -44.82
CA ALA A 735 14.76 5.34 -46.23
C ALA A 735 15.84 6.40 -46.52
N GLN A 736 16.80 6.08 -47.40
CA GLN A 736 16.99 6.77 -48.70
C GLN A 736 18.31 6.33 -49.33
N LYS A 737 18.20 5.76 -50.53
CA LYS A 737 19.29 5.39 -51.43
C LYS A 737 18.83 5.76 -52.85
N SER A 738 19.46 6.79 -53.42
CA SER A 738 19.50 7.20 -54.84
C SER A 738 19.98 8.67 -54.83
N ASP A 739 21.01 9.16 -55.52
CA ASP A 739 21.63 8.72 -56.77
C ASP A 739 23.03 9.33 -56.94
N ASN A 740 23.77 8.69 -57.86
CA ASN A 740 24.86 9.15 -58.74
C ASN A 740 26.25 8.57 -58.42
N LYS A 741 26.70 7.52 -59.14
CA LYS A 741 27.08 7.32 -60.57
C LYS A 741 28.60 7.48 -60.76
N LYS A 742 29.25 6.33 -61.02
CA LYS A 742 30.42 6.01 -61.88
C LYS A 742 31.64 6.96 -61.80
N SER A 743 32.87 6.50 -61.60
CA SER A 743 33.49 5.16 -61.66
C SER A 743 34.57 5.03 -60.59
#